data_AF-A0A1G4SMS0-F1
#
_entry.id   AF-A0A1G4SMS0-F1
#
_cell.length_a   1.000
_cell.length_b   1.000
_cell.length_c   1.000
_cell.angle_alpha   90.00
_cell.angle_beta   90.00
_cell.angle_gamma   90.00
#
_symmetry.space_group_name_H-M   'P 1'
#
loop_
_entity.id
_entity.type
_entity.pdbx_description
1 polymer ?
#
loop_
_entity_poly.entity_id
_entity_poly.type
_entity_poly.pdbx_seq_one_letter_code
_entity_poly.pdbx_strand_id
1 'polypeptide(L)'
;MKGYESLLMAGKGRCKTLKFNLKDLSSTGRYYEDYRIPKEETMLVYAYSSSYSVMELEGNGTIITDRAIYFHPMHRDWGEENRIPLSTICQYLIFQESPQDCVRLLSKDKKLQIFGHTVALSDTTGAELVELLTYLQQHLMLEDKKERKRYEYTLAWALSYVKKSMKEMGRLTQRHHKLLRLIGRDHAFSTSVVLLLAEDAYREMEEGHYQKFLDSLQGAVPQKFMASLGEPDTLFYNAYVEDLSGTYTDQMTKMLVKPYGNLLRKMELSLHEAVILCLLCIRMDDAALYEPMMRAIRDNLSSKRLWQISGFRAKYYKEKMSLAFEKMLTGQMPTKAMLQYKDDMGFTCLHYALMLRNKELLVKVLQAKDWGEGEGPIPGRKLVDCAYQYFFCAVQIYQDPQILQLVLAYTKREALPLLRAIRRIDNFIDISNKRCYKAREKMRFRAAEKQDEFHQGNIQRVRELEAEIADLKDEIASCEDRKEELAQMRSEIGVELKNLLSCAIQQAKMEARILKEADDPLTNYILQLYGDEELLFSSFTKTAISWRLVNYKDLYFVLPEGFQTSIPHVDYENQQMVGMDDAEDEEEIVWTERFINPREAERIERERKRRQEEEAKRKANEERKRKEQQAYRAAGEEMHHEKKSWFSAAAKKDFSVLKKEYRILVKKYHPDATGDGTTAILLQQIMEERARILENM
;
A
#
# COMPACT_ATOMS: atom_id res chain seq x y z
N MET A 1 26.90 53.59 7.35
CA MET A 1 26.04 52.56 7.96
C MET A 1 25.36 53.10 9.22
N LYS A 2 24.30 53.91 9.09
CA LYS A 2 23.50 54.45 10.22
C LYS A 2 21.97 54.24 10.04
N GLY A 3 21.54 53.32 9.18
CA GLY A 3 20.14 53.25 8.70
C GLY A 3 19.23 52.17 9.32
N TYR A 4 19.77 51.11 9.94
CA TYR A 4 18.93 49.99 10.40
C TYR A 4 17.99 50.36 11.55
N GLU A 5 18.47 51.15 12.52
CA GLU A 5 17.65 51.65 13.63
C GLU A 5 16.46 52.48 13.12
N SER A 6 16.70 53.43 12.22
CA SER A 6 15.63 54.24 11.63
C SER A 6 14.61 53.41 10.85
N LEU A 7 15.06 52.41 10.08
CA LEU A 7 14.18 51.56 9.28
C LEU A 7 13.33 50.62 10.16
N LEU A 8 13.93 49.99 11.17
CA LEU A 8 13.21 49.14 12.12
C LEU A 8 12.18 49.94 12.91
N MET A 9 12.53 51.16 13.33
CA MET A 9 11.62 52.04 14.06
C MET A 9 10.48 52.58 13.18
N ALA A 10 10.72 52.81 11.88
CA ALA A 10 9.66 53.14 10.93
C ALA A 10 8.65 51.98 10.74
N GLY A 11 9.11 50.74 10.89
CA GLY A 11 8.26 49.53 10.87
C GLY A 11 7.33 49.37 12.07
N LYS A 12 7.54 50.12 13.17
CA LYS A 12 6.76 50.02 14.42
C LYS A 12 5.25 50.13 14.21
N GLY A 13 4.80 51.03 13.32
CA GLY A 13 3.37 51.24 13.06
C GLY A 13 2.64 50.02 12.44
N ARG A 14 3.39 49.03 11.96
CA ARG A 14 2.87 47.81 11.32
C ARG A 14 2.71 46.65 12.29
N CYS A 15 3.28 46.75 13.48
CA CYS A 15 3.38 45.65 14.43
C CYS A 15 2.63 45.99 15.72
N LYS A 16 1.81 45.07 16.22
CA LYS A 16 0.98 45.25 17.43
C LYS A 16 1.54 44.51 18.63
N THR A 17 2.14 43.35 18.42
CA THR A 17 2.63 42.44 19.46
C THR A 17 4.13 42.56 19.70
N LEU A 18 4.90 42.99 18.69
CA LEU A 18 6.34 43.24 18.84
C LEU A 18 6.62 44.43 19.77
N LYS A 19 7.57 44.27 20.69
CA LYS A 19 8.02 45.35 21.59
C LYS A 19 9.17 46.13 20.96
N PHE A 20 9.04 47.44 20.89
CA PHE A 20 10.04 48.36 20.33
C PHE A 20 10.62 49.28 21.41
N ASN A 21 11.82 49.84 21.17
CA ASN A 21 12.52 50.75 22.08
C ASN A 21 12.73 50.14 23.46
N LEU A 22 13.53 49.08 23.52
CA LEU A 22 13.75 48.35 24.76
C LEU A 22 14.66 49.09 25.76
N LYS A 23 15.22 50.25 25.40
CA LYS A 23 16.13 51.07 26.23
C LYS A 23 15.54 51.42 27.62
N ASP A 24 14.21 51.47 27.75
CA ASP A 24 13.51 51.87 28.97
C ASP A 24 13.02 50.69 29.84
N LEU A 25 13.30 49.44 29.47
CA LEU A 25 12.93 48.27 30.25
C LEU A 25 13.96 47.99 31.35
N SER A 26 13.49 47.89 32.60
CA SER A 26 14.30 47.64 33.80
C SER A 26 15.07 46.31 33.81
N SER A 27 14.78 45.41 32.86
CA SER A 27 15.36 44.06 32.73
C SER A 27 16.30 43.89 31.53
N THR A 28 16.68 44.96 30.82
CA THR A 28 17.53 44.89 29.61
C THR A 28 18.90 44.24 29.82
N GLY A 29 19.52 44.43 30.98
CA GLY A 29 20.85 43.87 31.27
C GLY A 29 20.90 42.34 31.17
N ARG A 30 19.84 41.66 31.64
CA ARG A 30 19.76 40.19 31.63
C ARG A 30 19.73 39.63 30.20
N TYR A 31 19.02 40.30 29.29
CA TYR A 31 18.94 39.87 27.89
C TYR A 31 20.28 39.97 27.13
N TYR A 32 21.13 40.96 27.44
CA TYR A 32 22.47 41.02 26.84
C TYR A 32 23.32 39.81 27.23
N GLU A 33 23.20 39.34 28.48
CA GLU A 33 23.91 38.17 28.98
C GLU A 33 23.31 36.87 28.44
N ASP A 34 21.99 36.69 28.57
CA ASP A 34 21.25 35.49 28.17
C ASP A 34 21.38 35.21 26.66
N TYR A 35 21.23 36.25 25.83
CA TYR A 35 21.35 36.14 24.37
C TYR A 35 22.77 36.38 23.85
N ARG A 36 23.75 36.63 24.73
CA ARG A 36 25.17 36.90 24.37
C ARG A 36 25.32 38.02 23.37
N ILE A 37 24.58 39.11 23.56
CA ILE A 37 24.61 40.30 22.69
C ILE A 37 25.79 41.20 23.10
N PRO A 38 26.63 41.68 22.17
CA PRO A 38 27.69 42.64 22.49
C PRO A 38 27.12 43.94 23.06
N LYS A 39 27.77 44.52 24.07
CA LYS A 39 27.31 45.75 24.76
C LYS A 39 27.32 46.99 23.85
N GLU A 40 28.03 46.92 22.73
CA GLU A 40 28.11 47.97 21.72
C GLU A 40 26.90 47.99 20.77
N GLU A 41 26.10 46.92 20.75
CA GLU A 41 24.87 46.84 19.97
C GLU A 41 23.67 47.32 20.80
N THR A 42 22.72 47.98 20.15
CA THR A 42 21.51 48.48 20.80
C THR A 42 20.35 47.55 20.50
N MET A 43 19.71 46.98 21.53
CA MET A 43 18.47 46.20 21.35
C MET A 43 17.29 47.11 20.97
N LEU A 44 16.64 46.81 19.85
CA LEU A 44 15.58 47.65 19.28
C LEU A 44 14.21 46.97 19.33
N VAL A 45 14.16 45.69 18.97
CA VAL A 45 12.90 44.92 18.85
C VAL A 45 13.01 43.62 19.61
N TYR A 46 11.95 43.25 20.32
CA TYR A 46 11.80 41.93 20.94
C TYR A 46 10.49 41.29 20.49
N ALA A 47 10.61 40.16 19.81
CA ALA A 47 9.52 39.27 19.46
C ALA A 47 9.43 38.17 20.53
N TYR A 48 8.30 38.08 21.23
CA TYR A 48 8.11 37.11 22.31
C TYR A 48 6.66 36.62 22.36
N SER A 49 6.46 35.30 22.38
CA SER A 49 5.13 34.69 22.52
C SER A 49 4.72 34.69 23.99
N SER A 50 3.60 35.34 24.31
CA SER A 50 3.08 35.47 25.67
C SER A 50 2.43 34.19 26.22
N SER A 51 2.21 33.17 25.38
CA SER A 51 1.37 32.00 25.71
C SER A 51 2.12 30.83 26.36
N TYR A 52 3.46 30.86 26.38
CA TYR A 52 4.31 29.81 26.94
C TYR A 52 4.83 30.12 28.36
N SER A 53 4.05 30.80 29.20
CA SER A 53 4.44 31.05 30.61
C SER A 53 4.11 29.90 31.57
N VAL A 54 3.66 28.73 31.09
CA VAL A 54 3.30 27.57 31.95
C VAL A 54 4.40 26.51 31.98
N MET A 55 5.32 26.51 31.01
CA MET A 55 6.59 25.80 31.10
C MET A 55 7.70 26.84 30.95
N GLU A 56 8.58 26.94 31.94
CA GLU A 56 9.75 27.84 31.97
C GLU A 56 10.71 27.57 30.79
N LEU A 57 10.32 27.99 29.58
CA LEU A 57 11.21 28.12 28.44
C LEU A 57 11.53 29.60 28.28
N GLU A 58 12.37 30.11 29.19
CA GLU A 58 13.21 31.29 28.96
C GLU A 58 14.02 31.01 27.66
N GLY A 59 13.50 31.39 26.48
CA GLY A 59 14.25 31.19 25.23
C GLY A 59 13.53 31.30 23.89
N ASN A 60 12.19 31.28 23.84
CA ASN A 60 11.47 31.36 22.55
C ASN A 60 11.36 32.78 21.95
N GLY A 61 12.16 33.74 22.43
CA GLY A 61 12.15 35.11 21.94
C GLY A 61 13.20 35.37 20.85
N THR A 62 12.91 36.30 19.95
CA THR A 62 13.88 36.85 18.99
C THR A 62 14.18 38.29 19.34
N ILE A 63 15.46 38.66 19.46
CA ILE A 63 15.89 40.04 19.66
C ILE A 63 16.50 40.57 18.37
N ILE A 64 16.12 41.78 17.95
CA ILE A 64 16.75 42.49 16.83
C ILE A 64 17.46 43.73 17.38
N THR A 65 18.76 43.83 17.11
CA THR A 65 19.58 44.99 17.43
C THR A 65 19.71 45.93 16.23
N ASP A 66 20.45 47.03 16.39
CA ASP A 66 20.87 47.90 15.29
C ASP A 66 21.81 47.20 14.27
N ARG A 67 22.30 45.98 14.56
CA ARG A 67 23.25 45.25 13.71
C ARG A 67 22.88 43.81 13.35
N ALA A 68 22.14 43.09 14.18
CA ALA A 68 21.90 41.66 14.00
C ALA A 68 20.57 41.18 14.61
N ILE A 69 20.14 40.00 14.17
CA ILE A 69 19.03 39.21 14.74
C ILE A 69 19.65 38.15 15.66
N TYR A 70 19.08 37.99 16.85
CA TYR A 70 19.48 37.00 17.84
C TYR A 70 18.30 36.12 18.22
N PHE A 71 18.56 34.83 18.32
CA PHE A 71 17.68 33.86 19.00
C PHE A 71 18.41 33.31 20.23
N HIS A 72 17.67 32.67 21.13
CA HIS A 72 18.25 32.25 22.40
C HIS A 72 19.28 31.12 22.22
N PRO A 73 20.48 31.18 22.85
CA PRO A 73 21.53 30.17 22.69
C PRO A 73 21.16 28.74 23.11
N MET A 74 20.07 28.55 23.86
CA MET A 74 19.58 27.21 24.21
C MET A 74 19.04 26.45 22.99
N HIS A 75 18.62 27.15 21.94
CA HIS A 75 18.10 26.56 20.70
C HIS A 75 19.23 26.25 19.70
N ARG A 76 20.12 25.32 20.06
CA ARG A 76 21.20 24.86 19.15
C ARG A 76 20.68 24.21 17.88
N ASP A 77 19.46 23.72 17.89
CA ASP A 77 18.73 23.17 16.76
C ASP A 77 18.30 24.24 15.74
N TRP A 78 18.29 25.53 16.11
CA TRP A 78 17.87 26.63 15.24
C TRP A 78 19.02 27.17 14.38
N GLY A 79 20.26 27.00 14.83
CA GLY A 79 21.49 27.38 14.14
C GLY A 79 22.73 27.22 15.01
N GLU A 80 23.90 27.05 14.39
CA GLU A 80 25.19 26.91 15.10
C GLU A 80 25.60 28.22 15.81
N GLU A 81 25.33 29.36 15.18
CA GLU A 81 25.58 30.70 15.71
C GLU A 81 24.26 31.39 16.01
N ASN A 82 24.14 31.96 17.21
CA ASN A 82 22.92 32.63 17.67
C ASN A 82 22.81 34.10 17.19
N ARG A 83 23.70 34.55 16.30
CA ARG A 83 23.79 35.92 15.79
C ARG A 83 23.74 35.92 14.26
N ILE A 84 22.77 36.64 13.69
CA ILE A 84 22.57 36.75 12.24
C ILE A 84 22.71 38.23 11.82
N PRO A 85 23.78 38.63 11.12
CA PRO A 85 23.99 40.04 10.76
C PRO A 85 22.90 40.59 9.83
N LEU A 86 22.35 41.77 10.13
CA LEU A 86 21.37 42.46 9.28
C LEU A 86 21.95 42.82 7.90
N SER A 87 23.26 43.00 7.80
CA SER A 87 23.95 43.22 6.51
C SER A 87 23.86 42.04 5.55
N THR A 88 23.46 40.86 6.03
CA THR A 88 23.28 39.64 5.21
C THR A 88 21.82 39.29 4.99
N ILE A 89 20.87 40.09 5.49
CA ILE A 89 19.45 39.71 5.51
C ILE A 89 18.90 39.45 4.10
N CYS A 90 19.37 40.17 3.07
CA CYS A 90 18.96 39.98 1.68
C CYS A 90 19.51 38.69 1.02
N GLN A 91 20.35 37.92 1.72
CA GLN A 91 20.80 36.58 1.30
C GLN A 91 19.81 35.47 1.70
N TYR A 92 18.75 35.82 2.44
CA TYR A 92 17.77 34.87 2.96
C TYR A 92 16.37 35.17 2.44
N LEU A 93 15.59 34.12 2.25
CA LEU A 93 14.14 34.19 2.16
C LEU A 93 13.53 34.01 3.55
N ILE A 94 12.77 35.01 3.98
CA ILE A 94 12.02 34.96 5.22
C ILE A 94 10.74 34.18 4.93
N PHE A 95 10.56 33.06 5.62
CA PHE A 95 9.51 32.09 5.33
C PHE A 95 8.84 31.60 6.61
N GLN A 96 7.51 31.55 6.57
CA GLN A 96 6.67 30.98 7.62
C GLN A 96 5.55 30.20 6.94
N GLU A 97 5.29 28.94 7.33
CA GLU A 97 4.27 28.15 6.66
C GLU A 97 2.88 28.63 7.07
N SER A 98 2.52 28.57 8.34
CA SER A 98 1.29 29.16 8.87
C SER A 98 1.62 30.27 9.86
N PRO A 99 0.67 31.17 10.19
CA PRO A 99 0.91 32.20 11.21
C PRO A 99 1.38 31.64 12.56
N GLN A 100 1.10 30.36 12.83
CA GLN A 100 1.49 29.63 14.04
C GLN A 100 2.78 28.82 13.91
N ASP A 101 3.31 28.64 12.70
CA ASP A 101 4.56 27.89 12.48
C ASP A 101 5.78 28.78 12.75
N CYS A 102 6.96 28.16 12.86
CA CYS A 102 8.22 28.84 13.06
C CYS A 102 8.55 29.81 11.92
N VAL A 103 9.20 30.92 12.28
CA VAL A 103 9.79 31.83 11.30
C VAL A 103 11.18 31.31 10.95
N ARG A 104 11.41 31.11 9.64
CA ARG A 104 12.64 30.54 9.10
C ARG A 104 13.31 31.50 8.11
N LEU A 105 14.63 31.51 8.11
CA LEU A 105 15.46 32.15 7.09
C LEU A 105 16.09 31.07 6.21
N LEU A 106 15.79 31.11 4.91
CA LEU A 106 16.21 30.11 3.94
C LEU A 106 17.22 30.72 2.97
N SER A 107 18.39 30.11 2.86
CA SER A 107 19.42 30.42 1.86
C SER A 107 19.98 29.13 1.27
N LYS A 108 20.85 29.25 0.26
CA LYS A 108 21.53 28.11 -0.36
C LYS A 108 22.26 27.23 0.65
N ASP A 109 22.94 27.85 1.61
CA ASP A 109 23.87 27.15 2.50
C ASP A 109 23.30 26.97 3.91
N LYS A 110 22.30 27.79 4.29
CA LYS A 110 21.76 27.82 5.66
C LYS A 110 20.24 27.80 5.67
N LYS A 111 19.68 26.95 6.55
CA LYS A 111 18.27 26.95 6.93
C LYS A 111 18.20 27.24 8.42
N LEU A 112 17.89 28.48 8.77
CA LEU A 112 17.90 28.94 10.16
C LEU A 112 16.47 29.12 10.66
N GLN A 113 16.22 28.75 11.91
CA GLN A 113 14.99 29.12 12.59
C GLN A 113 15.29 30.33 13.48
N ILE A 114 14.42 31.34 13.45
CA ILE A 114 14.62 32.56 14.23
C ILE A 114 13.54 32.79 15.27
N PHE A 115 12.37 32.16 15.11
CA PHE A 115 11.24 32.22 16.04
C PHE A 115 10.47 30.90 16.02
N GLY A 116 10.03 30.44 17.20
CA GLY A 116 9.38 29.14 17.39
C GLY A 116 7.90 29.10 16.99
N HIS A 117 7.27 27.93 17.17
CA HIS A 117 5.83 27.76 16.98
C HIS A 117 5.04 28.53 18.03
N THR A 118 3.88 29.08 17.65
CA THR A 118 2.92 29.67 18.58
C THR A 118 1.67 28.80 18.67
N VAL A 119 1.15 28.60 19.89
CA VAL A 119 -0.03 27.74 20.12
C VAL A 119 -1.32 28.54 20.09
N ALA A 120 -1.28 29.80 20.55
CA ALA A 120 -2.45 30.66 20.58
C ALA A 120 -2.80 31.18 19.18
N LEU A 121 -4.05 30.96 18.75
CA LEU A 121 -4.55 31.45 17.46
C LEU A 121 -4.54 32.98 17.36
N SER A 122 -4.58 33.68 18.50
CA SER A 122 -4.50 35.14 18.59
C SER A 122 -3.07 35.69 18.56
N ASP A 123 -2.04 34.83 18.66
CA ASP A 123 -0.65 35.25 18.64
C ASP A 123 -0.18 35.49 17.19
N THR A 124 -0.01 36.76 16.85
CA THR A 124 0.47 37.22 15.54
C THR A 124 1.97 37.57 15.53
N THR A 125 2.70 37.32 16.61
CA THR A 125 4.10 37.75 16.77
C THR A 125 5.01 37.23 15.66
N GLY A 126 4.87 35.95 15.27
CA GLY A 126 5.65 35.37 14.17
C GLY A 126 5.36 36.04 12.82
N ALA A 127 4.08 36.30 12.52
CA ALA A 127 3.68 36.96 11.28
C ALA A 127 4.14 38.42 11.21
N GLU A 128 4.06 39.15 12.33
CA GLU A 128 4.57 40.52 12.43
C GLU A 128 6.09 40.58 12.28
N LEU A 129 6.82 39.58 12.83
CA LEU A 129 8.26 39.46 12.64
C LEU A 129 8.61 39.26 11.16
N VAL A 130 7.88 38.40 10.44
CA VAL A 130 8.04 38.22 8.99
C VAL A 130 7.79 39.53 8.25
N GLU A 131 6.73 40.26 8.59
CA GLU A 131 6.38 41.53 7.95
C GLU A 131 7.47 42.59 8.16
N LEU A 132 7.96 42.75 9.40
CA LEU A 132 9.01 43.70 9.75
C LEU A 132 10.31 43.41 9.01
N LEU A 133 10.75 42.14 8.99
CA LEU A 133 11.98 41.75 8.31
C LEU A 133 11.85 41.86 6.78
N THR A 134 10.68 41.57 6.22
CA THR A 134 10.39 41.74 4.79
C THR A 134 10.41 43.22 4.42
N TYR A 135 9.84 44.09 5.25
CA TYR A 135 9.89 45.55 5.09
C TYR A 135 11.34 46.05 5.07
N LEU A 136 12.17 45.55 6.00
CA LEU A 136 13.58 45.87 6.03
C LEU A 136 14.30 45.44 4.72
N GLN A 137 14.08 44.20 4.26
CA GLN A 137 14.64 43.72 2.99
C GLN A 137 14.24 44.61 1.81
N GLN A 138 12.97 45.00 1.73
CA GLN A 138 12.46 45.86 0.64
C GLN A 138 13.18 47.20 0.59
N HIS A 139 13.37 47.86 1.74
CA HIS A 139 14.08 49.13 1.80
C HIS A 139 15.56 48.98 1.42
N LEU A 140 16.24 47.94 1.90
CA LEU A 140 17.65 47.70 1.55
C LEU A 140 17.84 47.44 0.06
N MET A 141 16.92 46.72 -0.58
CA MET A 141 16.95 46.47 -2.02
C MET A 141 16.70 47.74 -2.86
N LEU A 142 15.96 48.71 -2.34
CA LEU A 142 15.72 50.00 -3.00
C LEU A 142 16.94 50.92 -2.89
N GLU A 143 17.64 50.89 -1.76
CA GLU A 143 18.80 51.75 -1.50
C GLU A 143 20.09 51.23 -2.15
N ASP A 144 20.31 49.91 -2.20
CA ASP A 144 21.52 49.30 -2.76
C ASP A 144 21.23 48.24 -3.84
N LYS A 145 21.70 48.52 -5.07
CA LYS A 145 21.63 47.59 -6.21
C LYS A 145 22.36 46.27 -5.94
N LYS A 146 23.40 46.24 -5.10
CA LYS A 146 24.12 45.01 -4.74
C LYS A 146 23.24 44.08 -3.90
N GLU A 147 22.52 44.63 -2.93
CA GLU A 147 21.58 43.86 -2.11
C GLU A 147 20.39 43.35 -2.94
N ARG A 148 19.90 44.15 -3.89
CA ARG A 148 18.92 43.70 -4.88
C ARG A 148 19.39 42.47 -5.67
N LYS A 149 20.61 42.51 -6.20
CA LYS A 149 21.20 41.36 -6.93
C LYS A 149 21.38 40.13 -6.04
N ARG A 150 21.78 40.30 -4.78
CA ARG A 150 21.90 39.20 -3.80
C ARG A 150 20.55 38.53 -3.53
N TYR A 151 19.50 39.33 -3.39
CA TYR A 151 18.14 38.82 -3.20
C TYR A 151 17.64 38.07 -4.44
N GLU A 152 17.84 38.62 -5.65
CA GLU A 152 17.49 37.95 -6.91
C GLU A 152 18.21 36.61 -7.09
N TYR A 153 19.49 36.52 -6.71
CA TYR A 153 20.22 35.25 -6.69
C TYR A 153 19.60 34.24 -5.71
N THR A 154 19.16 34.70 -4.55
CA THR A 154 18.48 33.86 -3.55
C THR A 154 17.12 33.36 -4.06
N LEU A 155 16.35 34.21 -4.75
CA LEU A 155 15.10 33.83 -5.42
C LEU A 155 15.33 32.79 -6.52
N ALA A 156 16.35 32.98 -7.37
CA ALA A 156 16.70 32.04 -8.43
C ALA A 156 17.11 30.66 -7.86
N TRP A 157 17.88 30.65 -6.78
CA TRP A 157 18.22 29.43 -6.06
C TRP A 157 16.96 28.75 -5.51
N ALA A 158 16.08 29.49 -4.83
CA ALA A 158 14.89 28.92 -4.21
C ALA A 158 13.93 28.34 -5.24
N LEU A 159 13.77 29.01 -6.38
CA LEU A 159 12.99 28.49 -7.51
C LEU A 159 13.60 27.17 -8.02
N SER A 160 14.93 27.12 -8.18
CA SER A 160 15.63 25.90 -8.62
C SER A 160 15.50 24.77 -7.60
N TYR A 161 15.55 25.09 -6.31
CA TYR A 161 15.30 24.15 -5.22
C TYR A 161 13.88 23.57 -5.29
N VAL A 162 12.86 24.41 -5.49
CA VAL A 162 11.47 23.95 -5.63
C VAL A 162 11.29 23.09 -6.87
N LYS A 163 11.86 23.48 -8.02
CA LYS A 163 11.85 22.67 -9.25
C LYS A 163 12.46 21.29 -9.02
N LYS A 164 13.66 21.22 -8.44
CA LYS A 164 14.32 19.95 -8.12
C LYS A 164 13.45 19.07 -7.22
N SER A 165 12.89 19.66 -6.16
CA SER A 165 12.04 18.91 -5.22
C SER A 165 10.74 18.44 -5.86
N MET A 166 10.17 19.21 -6.80
CA MET A 166 9.00 18.78 -7.57
C MET A 166 9.30 17.58 -8.46
N LYS A 167 10.48 17.53 -9.10
CA LYS A 167 10.92 16.37 -9.87
C LYS A 167 11.06 15.13 -8.98
N GLU A 168 11.67 15.29 -7.81
CA GLU A 168 11.89 14.18 -6.86
C GLU A 168 10.59 13.65 -6.24
N MET A 169 9.63 14.53 -5.93
CA MET A 169 8.36 14.18 -5.30
C MET A 169 7.20 14.00 -6.28
N GLY A 170 7.39 14.27 -7.57
CA GLY A 170 6.37 14.27 -8.62
C GLY A 170 5.43 15.48 -8.57
N ARG A 171 5.22 16.10 -7.40
CA ARG A 171 4.29 17.22 -7.16
C ARG A 171 4.84 18.21 -6.13
N LEU A 172 4.30 19.42 -6.14
CA LEU A 172 4.58 20.45 -5.14
C LEU A 172 3.85 20.17 -3.82
N THR A 173 4.54 20.39 -2.70
CA THR A 173 3.92 20.39 -1.36
C THR A 173 3.30 21.74 -1.05
N GLN A 174 2.47 21.81 -0.01
CA GLN A 174 1.91 23.09 0.46
C GLN A 174 3.02 24.11 0.83
N ARG A 175 4.14 23.63 1.37
CA ARG A 175 5.32 24.46 1.65
C ARG A 175 5.88 25.08 0.37
N HIS A 176 6.03 24.28 -0.69
CA HIS A 176 6.53 24.78 -1.98
C HIS A 176 5.58 25.79 -2.62
N HIS A 177 4.26 25.59 -2.53
CA HIS A 177 3.29 26.57 -2.99
C HIS A 177 3.46 27.94 -2.30
N LYS A 178 3.73 27.97 -0.99
CA LYS A 178 3.96 29.22 -0.25
C LYS A 178 5.27 29.89 -0.65
N LEU A 179 6.34 29.11 -0.85
CA LEU A 179 7.61 29.63 -1.36
C LEU A 179 7.45 30.25 -2.74
N LEU A 180 6.72 29.59 -3.64
CA LEU A 180 6.44 30.11 -4.98
C LEU A 180 5.64 31.40 -4.95
N ARG A 181 4.67 31.54 -4.04
CA ARG A 181 3.94 32.82 -3.85
C ARG A 181 4.87 33.95 -3.42
N LEU A 182 5.88 33.67 -2.58
CA LEU A 182 6.88 34.68 -2.20
C LEU A 182 7.75 35.06 -3.38
N ILE A 183 8.23 34.07 -4.14
CA ILE A 183 9.08 34.29 -5.32
C ILE A 183 8.32 35.06 -6.41
N GLY A 184 7.05 34.71 -6.64
CA GLY A 184 6.20 35.31 -7.68
C GLY A 184 5.78 36.76 -7.42
N ARG A 185 6.05 37.31 -6.22
CA ARG A 185 5.90 38.75 -5.96
C ARG A 185 6.89 39.58 -6.76
N ASP A 186 8.01 38.99 -7.16
CA ASP A 186 8.99 39.63 -8.00
C ASP A 186 8.66 39.40 -9.49
N HIS A 187 8.47 40.50 -10.24
CA HIS A 187 8.07 40.45 -11.64
C HIS A 187 9.04 39.63 -12.50
N ALA A 188 10.34 39.60 -12.18
CA ALA A 188 11.34 38.86 -12.95
C ALA A 188 11.14 37.34 -12.88
N PHE A 189 10.54 36.83 -11.80
CA PHE A 189 10.30 35.41 -11.58
C PHE A 189 8.84 34.99 -11.78
N SER A 190 7.91 35.95 -11.87
CA SER A 190 6.46 35.72 -11.99
C SER A 190 6.09 34.67 -13.05
N THR A 191 6.59 34.80 -14.29
CA THR A 191 6.31 33.85 -15.38
C THR A 191 6.85 32.44 -15.09
N SER A 192 8.05 32.34 -14.52
CA SER A 192 8.65 31.05 -14.17
C SER A 192 7.90 30.35 -13.03
N VAL A 193 7.35 31.14 -12.09
CA VAL A 193 6.50 30.64 -11.03
C VAL A 193 5.16 30.14 -11.58
N VAL A 194 4.54 30.90 -12.48
CA VAL A 194 3.28 30.50 -13.13
C VAL A 194 3.46 29.22 -13.93
N LEU A 195 4.55 29.09 -14.71
CA LEU A 195 4.88 27.85 -15.42
C LEU A 195 4.95 26.64 -14.49
N LEU A 196 5.62 26.77 -13.34
CA LEU A 196 5.77 25.67 -12.41
C LEU A 196 4.46 25.29 -11.70
N LEU A 197 3.62 26.28 -11.40
CA LEU A 197 2.28 26.05 -10.85
C LEU A 197 1.34 25.41 -11.89
N ALA A 198 1.45 25.82 -13.16
CA ALA A 198 0.71 25.21 -14.26
C ALA A 198 1.11 23.74 -14.43
N GLU A 199 2.41 23.45 -14.41
CA GLU A 199 2.92 22.09 -14.45
C GLU A 199 2.40 21.24 -13.28
N ASP A 200 2.37 21.78 -12.06
CA ASP A 200 1.83 21.06 -10.89
C ASP A 200 0.33 20.76 -11.06
N ALA A 201 -0.45 21.71 -11.55
CA ALA A 201 -1.87 21.53 -11.84
C ALA A 201 -2.09 20.50 -12.96
N TYR A 202 -1.25 20.51 -14.00
CA TYR A 202 -1.27 19.51 -15.06
C TYR A 202 -0.99 18.10 -14.52
N ARG A 203 0.07 17.95 -13.72
CA ARG A 203 0.46 16.68 -13.07
C ARG A 203 -0.63 16.09 -12.18
N GLU A 204 -1.68 16.84 -11.83
CA GLU A 204 -2.88 16.35 -11.12
C GLU A 204 -3.76 15.41 -11.93
N MET A 205 -3.66 15.49 -13.26
CA MET A 205 -4.50 14.71 -14.19
C MET A 205 -6.00 14.95 -13.99
N GLU A 206 -6.38 16.16 -13.58
CA GLU A 206 -7.77 16.59 -13.39
C GLU A 206 -8.05 17.82 -14.25
N GLU A 207 -8.71 17.62 -15.39
CA GLU A 207 -8.99 18.68 -16.37
C GLU A 207 -9.73 19.87 -15.74
N GLY A 208 -10.73 19.60 -14.90
CA GLY A 208 -11.48 20.64 -14.22
C GLY A 208 -10.64 21.49 -13.26
N HIS A 209 -9.54 20.95 -12.71
CA HIS A 209 -8.62 21.72 -11.86
C HIS A 209 -7.69 22.58 -12.70
N TYR A 210 -7.13 22.04 -13.79
CA TYR A 210 -6.28 22.80 -14.70
C TYR A 210 -7.04 23.95 -15.36
N GLN A 211 -8.29 23.73 -15.79
CA GLN A 211 -9.11 24.79 -16.36
C GLN A 211 -9.38 25.92 -15.35
N LYS A 212 -9.75 25.57 -14.10
CA LYS A 212 -9.92 26.57 -13.03
C LYS A 212 -8.64 27.36 -12.75
N PHE A 213 -7.48 26.71 -12.86
CA PHE A 213 -6.20 27.38 -12.74
C PHE A 213 -5.98 28.38 -13.91
N LEU A 214 -6.24 27.98 -15.15
CA LEU A 214 -6.17 28.91 -16.30
C LEU A 214 -7.12 30.10 -16.15
N ASP A 215 -8.36 29.83 -15.69
CA ASP A 215 -9.36 30.87 -15.46
C ASP A 215 -8.87 31.89 -14.40
N SER A 216 -8.16 31.41 -13.37
CA SER A 216 -7.59 32.27 -12.33
C SER A 216 -6.46 33.18 -12.82
N LEU A 217 -5.84 32.86 -13.96
CA LEU A 217 -4.76 33.64 -14.57
C LEU A 217 -5.26 34.63 -15.64
N GLN A 218 -6.55 34.59 -16.01
CA GLN A 218 -7.10 35.49 -17.02
C GLN A 218 -6.88 36.95 -16.62
N GLY A 219 -6.24 37.71 -17.52
CA GLY A 219 -5.88 39.11 -17.30
C GLY A 219 -4.66 39.35 -16.39
N ALA A 220 -4.15 38.32 -15.71
CA ALA A 220 -2.97 38.43 -14.85
C ALA A 220 -1.64 38.24 -15.60
N VAL A 221 -1.66 37.55 -16.75
CA VAL A 221 -0.46 37.24 -17.54
C VAL A 221 -0.67 37.56 -19.04
N PRO A 222 0.41 37.75 -19.83
CA PRO A 222 0.29 38.12 -21.24
C PRO A 222 -0.48 37.09 -22.08
N GLN A 223 -1.29 37.55 -23.04
CA GLN A 223 -2.18 36.69 -23.85
C GLN A 223 -1.42 35.60 -24.63
N LYS A 224 -0.24 35.92 -25.18
CA LYS A 224 0.63 34.93 -25.86
C LYS A 224 1.06 33.79 -24.92
N PHE A 225 1.34 34.13 -23.67
CA PHE A 225 1.72 33.16 -22.65
C PHE A 225 0.52 32.34 -22.16
N MET A 226 -0.67 32.96 -22.03
CA MET A 226 -1.91 32.22 -21.80
C MET A 226 -2.22 31.21 -22.90
N ALA A 227 -2.02 31.58 -24.17
CA ALA A 227 -2.24 30.67 -25.30
C ALA A 227 -1.35 29.42 -25.20
N SER A 228 -0.06 29.58 -24.87
CA SER A 228 0.82 28.42 -24.67
C SER A 228 0.36 27.52 -23.51
N LEU A 229 -0.18 28.09 -22.43
CA LEU A 229 -0.72 27.30 -21.31
C LEU A 229 -2.01 26.53 -21.67
N GLY A 230 -2.67 26.89 -22.78
CA GLY A 230 -3.85 26.18 -23.29
C GLY A 230 -3.55 24.80 -23.88
N GLU A 231 -2.27 24.52 -24.21
CA GLU A 231 -1.82 23.24 -24.77
C GLU A 231 -0.82 22.55 -23.81
N PRO A 232 -1.27 22.13 -22.61
CA PRO A 232 -0.37 21.68 -21.55
C PRO A 232 0.47 20.45 -21.90
N ASP A 233 -0.05 19.55 -22.74
CA ASP A 233 0.68 18.36 -23.18
C ASP A 233 1.97 18.74 -23.92
N THR A 234 1.92 19.76 -24.78
CA THR A 234 3.11 20.24 -25.53
C THR A 234 4.20 20.78 -24.61
N LEU A 235 3.82 21.32 -23.45
CA LEU A 235 4.74 21.95 -22.50
C LEU A 235 5.28 20.96 -21.47
N PHE A 236 4.43 20.06 -20.97
CA PHE A 236 4.69 19.35 -19.72
C PHE A 236 4.74 17.82 -19.87
N TYR A 237 4.18 17.24 -20.94
CA TYR A 237 4.05 15.78 -21.07
C TYR A 237 5.40 15.06 -21.01
N ASN A 238 6.35 15.42 -21.90
CA ASN A 238 7.64 14.74 -21.99
C ASN A 238 8.44 14.85 -20.69
N ALA A 239 8.50 16.06 -20.10
CA ALA A 239 9.18 16.28 -18.82
C ALA A 239 8.54 15.46 -17.69
N TYR A 240 7.21 15.33 -17.68
CA TYR A 240 6.54 14.52 -16.67
C TYR A 240 6.77 13.03 -16.87
N VAL A 241 6.76 12.53 -18.11
CA VAL A 241 7.11 11.14 -18.43
C VAL A 241 8.53 10.81 -17.98
N GLU A 242 9.50 11.69 -18.27
CA GLU A 242 10.89 11.54 -17.83
C GLU A 242 10.98 11.44 -16.30
N ASP A 243 10.39 12.39 -15.58
CA ASP A 243 10.36 12.37 -14.11
C ASP A 243 9.68 11.10 -13.57
N LEU A 244 8.57 10.65 -14.18
CA LEU A 244 7.87 9.43 -13.80
C LEU A 244 8.71 8.17 -14.02
N SER A 245 9.55 8.17 -15.06
CA SER A 245 10.44 7.05 -15.42
C SER A 245 11.77 7.02 -14.65
N GLY A 246 12.05 7.99 -13.76
CA GLY A 246 13.27 8.00 -12.95
C GLY A 246 13.25 6.99 -11.80
N THR A 247 14.26 6.13 -11.66
CA THR A 247 14.18 4.99 -10.72
C THR A 247 14.42 5.35 -9.24
N TYR A 248 14.95 6.54 -8.94
CA TYR A 248 15.59 6.86 -7.64
C TYR A 248 14.69 7.47 -6.54
N THR A 249 13.36 7.41 -6.60
CA THR A 249 12.51 8.14 -5.62
C THR A 249 11.34 7.35 -5.06
N ASP A 250 11.58 6.56 -4.00
CA ASP A 250 10.53 5.99 -3.13
C ASP A 250 9.61 7.06 -2.52
N GLN A 251 10.10 8.30 -2.38
CA GLN A 251 9.34 9.43 -1.83
C GLN A 251 8.20 9.89 -2.76
N MET A 252 8.29 9.58 -4.06
CA MET A 252 7.34 10.05 -5.07
C MET A 252 5.95 9.42 -4.87
N THR A 253 5.89 8.14 -4.48
CA THR A 253 4.68 7.31 -4.52
C THR A 253 3.50 7.91 -3.73
N LYS A 254 3.75 8.58 -2.60
CA LYS A 254 2.67 9.18 -1.79
C LYS A 254 1.95 10.34 -2.50
N MET A 255 2.68 11.16 -3.24
CA MET A 255 2.11 12.32 -3.93
C MET A 255 1.43 11.94 -5.24
N LEU A 256 1.80 10.81 -5.82
CA LEU A 256 1.22 10.29 -7.07
C LEU A 256 -0.12 9.57 -6.89
N VAL A 257 -0.52 9.24 -5.65
CA VAL A 257 -1.80 8.58 -5.36
C VAL A 257 -2.99 9.36 -5.93
N LYS A 258 -2.96 10.69 -5.81
CA LYS A 258 -4.04 11.56 -6.30
C LYS A 258 -4.11 11.61 -7.83
N PRO A 259 -3.02 11.91 -8.57
CA PRO A 259 -2.98 11.78 -10.03
C PRO A 259 -3.44 10.40 -10.53
N TYR A 260 -2.95 9.33 -9.91
CA TYR A 260 -3.35 7.97 -10.23
C TYR A 260 -4.87 7.78 -10.07
N GLY A 261 -5.41 8.16 -8.91
CA GLY A 261 -6.85 8.09 -8.63
C GLY A 261 -7.71 8.93 -9.57
N ASN A 262 -7.21 10.06 -10.06
CA ASN A 262 -7.93 10.91 -11.02
C ASN A 262 -8.02 10.25 -12.40
N LEU A 263 -6.92 9.70 -12.92
CA LEU A 263 -6.92 8.94 -14.18
C LEU A 263 -7.79 7.68 -14.08
N LEU A 264 -7.77 6.98 -12.94
CA LEU A 264 -8.60 5.79 -12.73
C LEU A 264 -10.11 6.05 -12.85
N ARG A 265 -10.56 7.28 -12.58
CA ARG A 265 -11.99 7.66 -12.65
C ARG A 265 -12.42 8.05 -14.05
N LYS A 266 -11.49 8.30 -14.97
CA LYS A 266 -11.81 8.61 -16.36
C LYS A 266 -12.18 7.32 -17.10
N MET A 267 -13.29 7.37 -17.83
CA MET A 267 -13.73 6.26 -18.68
C MET A 267 -12.87 6.15 -19.93
N GLU A 268 -12.57 7.29 -20.55
CA GLU A 268 -11.76 7.42 -21.75
C GLU A 268 -10.50 8.21 -21.43
N LEU A 269 -9.38 7.77 -22.00
CA LEU A 269 -8.05 8.36 -21.82
C LEU A 269 -7.48 8.73 -23.19
N SER A 270 -6.78 9.85 -23.27
CA SER A 270 -5.87 10.10 -24.41
C SER A 270 -4.66 9.16 -24.36
N LEU A 271 -3.90 9.06 -25.46
CA LEU A 271 -2.66 8.29 -25.48
C LEU A 271 -1.67 8.79 -24.39
N HIS A 272 -1.54 10.11 -24.23
CA HIS A 272 -0.68 10.71 -23.19
C HIS A 272 -1.10 10.27 -21.79
N GLU A 273 -2.40 10.35 -21.49
CA GLU A 273 -2.95 9.95 -20.19
C GLU A 273 -2.78 8.45 -19.94
N ALA A 274 -2.95 7.63 -20.97
CA ALA A 274 -2.76 6.18 -20.88
C ALA A 274 -1.29 5.81 -20.63
N VAL A 275 -0.34 6.49 -21.29
CA VAL A 275 1.10 6.34 -21.01
C VAL A 275 1.44 6.75 -19.59
N ILE A 276 0.95 7.91 -19.13
CA ILE A 276 1.14 8.37 -17.75
C ILE A 276 0.53 7.36 -16.77
N LEU A 277 -0.65 6.83 -17.07
CA LEU A 277 -1.30 5.80 -16.25
C LEU A 277 -0.45 4.52 -16.19
N CYS A 278 0.14 4.06 -17.29
CA CYS A 278 1.06 2.92 -17.30
C CYS A 278 2.27 3.15 -16.37
N LEU A 279 2.91 4.31 -16.45
CA LEU A 279 4.04 4.68 -15.58
C LEU A 279 3.63 4.74 -14.10
N LEU A 280 2.45 5.31 -13.82
CA LEU A 280 1.89 5.33 -12.47
C LEU A 280 1.56 3.92 -11.98
N CYS A 281 1.04 3.02 -12.82
CA CYS A 281 0.78 1.63 -12.44
C CYS A 281 2.07 0.92 -12.00
N ILE A 282 3.20 1.16 -12.69
CA ILE A 282 4.52 0.62 -12.29
C ILE A 282 4.90 1.13 -10.89
N ARG A 283 4.84 2.45 -10.67
CA ARG A 283 5.16 3.08 -9.36
C ARG A 283 4.24 2.64 -8.22
N MET A 284 2.99 2.33 -8.54
CA MET A 284 1.96 1.89 -7.59
C MET A 284 1.88 0.37 -7.42
N ASP A 285 2.73 -0.38 -8.14
CA ASP A 285 2.74 -1.84 -8.16
C ASP A 285 1.41 -2.49 -8.61
N ASP A 286 0.67 -1.82 -9.51
CA ASP A 286 -0.64 -2.27 -10.03
C ASP A 286 -0.46 -2.99 -11.37
N ALA A 287 0.18 -4.16 -11.35
CA ALA A 287 0.41 -4.98 -12.53
C ALA A 287 -0.91 -5.42 -13.21
N ALA A 288 -1.97 -5.59 -12.43
CA ALA A 288 -3.28 -6.01 -12.93
C ALA A 288 -3.91 -4.99 -13.89
N LEU A 289 -3.67 -3.69 -13.66
CA LEU A 289 -4.10 -2.64 -14.58
C LEU A 289 -3.06 -2.34 -15.66
N TYR A 290 -1.78 -2.41 -15.33
CA TYR A 290 -0.69 -2.15 -16.29
C TYR A 290 -0.81 -3.05 -17.53
N GLU A 291 -0.93 -4.37 -17.35
CA GLU A 291 -0.91 -5.33 -18.47
C GLU A 291 -2.04 -5.13 -19.50
N PRO A 292 -3.33 -4.98 -19.12
CA PRO A 292 -4.38 -4.68 -20.09
C PRO A 292 -4.23 -3.28 -20.70
N MET A 293 -3.79 -2.27 -19.94
CA MET A 293 -3.60 -0.92 -20.49
C MET A 293 -2.45 -0.89 -21.52
N MET A 294 -1.30 -1.48 -21.18
CA MET A 294 -0.15 -1.54 -22.07
C MET A 294 -0.48 -2.28 -23.36
N ARG A 295 -1.24 -3.39 -23.28
CA ARG A 295 -1.74 -4.11 -24.46
C ARG A 295 -2.67 -3.27 -25.32
N ALA A 296 -3.46 -2.38 -24.73
CA ALA A 296 -4.38 -1.52 -25.46
C ALA A 296 -3.67 -0.40 -26.24
N ILE A 297 -2.55 0.12 -25.71
CA ILE A 297 -1.85 1.27 -26.32
C ILE A 297 -0.60 0.90 -27.12
N ARG A 298 -0.06 -0.32 -26.96
CA ARG A 298 1.25 -0.70 -27.53
C ARG A 298 1.37 -0.42 -29.02
N ASP A 299 0.32 -0.71 -29.78
CA ASP A 299 0.34 -0.59 -31.25
C ASP A 299 0.28 0.89 -31.71
N ASN A 300 -0.04 1.81 -30.79
CA ASN A 300 -0.05 3.26 -30.99
C ASN A 300 1.21 3.96 -30.45
N LEU A 301 2.18 3.22 -29.88
CA LEU A 301 3.41 3.79 -29.36
C LEU A 301 4.53 3.65 -30.40
N SER A 302 5.37 4.69 -30.49
CA SER A 302 6.64 4.55 -31.20
C SER A 302 7.51 3.48 -30.53
N SER A 303 8.39 2.86 -31.32
CA SER A 303 9.33 1.86 -30.80
C SER A 303 10.09 2.42 -29.60
N LYS A 304 10.63 3.65 -29.74
CA LYS A 304 11.34 4.35 -28.67
C LYS A 304 10.53 4.42 -27.37
N ARG A 305 9.25 4.82 -27.44
CA ARG A 305 8.41 4.97 -26.24
C ARG A 305 8.08 3.63 -25.59
N LEU A 306 7.82 2.60 -26.40
CA LEU A 306 7.61 1.24 -25.92
C LEU A 306 8.83 0.74 -25.13
N TRP A 307 10.03 0.89 -25.68
CA TRP A 307 11.28 0.51 -25.01
C TRP A 307 11.53 1.33 -23.74
N GLN A 308 11.24 2.63 -23.73
CA GLN A 308 11.34 3.46 -22.52
C GLN A 308 10.44 2.96 -21.37
N ILE A 309 9.16 2.73 -21.64
CA ILE A 309 8.20 2.28 -20.60
C ILE A 309 8.61 0.90 -20.08
N SER A 310 8.94 -0.02 -20.98
CA SER A 310 9.37 -1.37 -20.64
C SER A 310 10.71 -1.39 -19.88
N GLY A 311 11.65 -0.53 -20.27
CA GLY A 311 12.94 -0.37 -19.61
C GLY A 311 12.80 0.18 -18.20
N PHE A 312 11.98 1.22 -18.02
CA PHE A 312 11.63 1.73 -16.71
C PHE A 312 11.00 0.64 -15.83
N ARG A 313 10.02 -0.10 -16.36
CA ARG A 313 9.37 -1.21 -15.64
C ARG A 313 10.40 -2.23 -15.15
N ALA A 314 11.21 -2.75 -16.05
CA ALA A 314 12.20 -3.78 -15.75
C ALA A 314 13.20 -3.28 -14.69
N LYS A 315 13.77 -2.10 -14.91
CA LYS A 315 14.75 -1.50 -14.00
C LYS A 315 14.14 -1.22 -12.61
N TYR A 316 12.92 -0.71 -12.55
CA TYR A 316 12.20 -0.44 -11.31
C TYR A 316 11.99 -1.72 -10.48
N TYR A 317 11.50 -2.80 -11.11
CA TYR A 317 11.28 -4.07 -10.42
C TYR A 317 12.58 -4.74 -9.96
N LYS A 318 13.64 -4.61 -10.75
CA LYS A 318 14.97 -5.10 -10.39
C LYS A 318 15.56 -4.37 -9.19
N GLU A 319 15.51 -3.04 -9.17
CA GLU A 319 16.00 -2.23 -8.04
C GLU A 319 15.17 -2.47 -6.77
N LYS A 320 13.85 -2.59 -6.90
CA LYS A 320 12.95 -2.96 -5.81
C LYS A 320 13.31 -4.34 -5.22
N MET A 321 13.66 -5.32 -6.06
CA MET A 321 14.14 -6.62 -5.60
C MET A 321 15.55 -6.56 -4.99
N SER A 322 16.42 -5.67 -5.45
CA SER A 322 17.79 -5.49 -4.91
C SER A 322 17.76 -5.25 -3.39
N LEU A 323 16.81 -4.45 -2.90
CA LEU A 323 16.64 -4.21 -1.46
C LEU A 323 16.31 -5.47 -0.66
N ALA A 324 15.51 -6.38 -1.23
CA ALA A 324 15.21 -7.67 -0.62
C ALA A 324 16.41 -8.63 -0.73
N PHE A 325 17.09 -8.62 -1.88
CA PHE A 325 18.28 -9.42 -2.15
C PHE A 325 19.43 -9.07 -1.20
N GLU A 326 19.75 -7.80 -0.97
CA GLU A 326 20.79 -7.34 -0.02
C GLU A 326 20.51 -7.81 1.42
N LYS A 327 19.25 -7.79 1.86
CA LYS A 327 18.87 -8.34 3.17
C LYS A 327 19.11 -9.84 3.24
N MET A 328 18.69 -10.58 2.21
CA MET A 328 18.90 -12.03 2.14
C MET A 328 20.39 -12.37 2.11
N LEU A 329 21.19 -11.61 1.38
CA LEU A 329 22.64 -11.79 1.29
C LEU A 329 23.32 -11.63 2.66
N THR A 330 22.86 -10.68 3.48
CA THR A 330 23.35 -10.47 4.85
C THR A 330 22.74 -11.43 5.88
N GLY A 331 21.96 -12.43 5.44
CA GLY A 331 21.28 -13.41 6.30
C GLY A 331 20.07 -12.87 7.05
N GLN A 332 19.63 -11.64 6.74
CA GLN A 332 18.45 -11.02 7.32
C GLN A 332 17.18 -11.42 6.57
N MET A 333 16.08 -11.51 7.31
CA MET A 333 14.78 -11.87 6.73
C MET A 333 14.14 -10.67 6.01
N PRO A 334 13.67 -10.81 4.75
CA PRO A 334 12.87 -9.78 4.10
C PRO A 334 11.59 -9.45 4.88
N THR A 335 11.09 -8.22 4.75
CA THR A 335 9.80 -7.85 5.35
C THR A 335 8.64 -8.56 4.66
N LYS A 336 7.46 -8.61 5.31
CA LYS A 336 6.26 -9.22 4.71
C LYS A 336 5.89 -8.61 3.36
N ALA A 337 6.11 -7.31 3.18
CA ALA A 337 5.88 -6.63 1.91
C ALA A 337 6.90 -7.08 0.84
N MET A 338 8.19 -7.13 1.21
CA MET A 338 9.27 -7.58 0.32
C MET A 338 9.07 -9.01 -0.18
N LEU A 339 8.52 -9.90 0.65
CA LEU A 339 8.23 -11.28 0.24
C LEU A 339 7.22 -11.42 -0.91
N GLN A 340 6.49 -10.36 -1.25
CA GLN A 340 5.58 -10.33 -2.41
C GLN A 340 6.24 -9.81 -3.68
N TYR A 341 7.48 -9.33 -3.59
CA TYR A 341 8.16 -8.76 -4.74
C TYR A 341 8.46 -9.84 -5.79
N LYS A 342 8.39 -9.40 -7.04
CA LYS A 342 8.92 -10.08 -8.22
C LYS A 342 9.88 -9.13 -8.90
N ASP A 343 11.01 -9.64 -9.37
CA ASP A 343 11.90 -8.85 -10.23
C ASP A 343 11.36 -8.76 -11.66
N ASP A 344 12.16 -8.17 -12.54
CA ASP A 344 11.91 -8.04 -13.98
C ASP A 344 11.84 -9.37 -14.75
N MET A 345 12.45 -10.43 -14.22
CA MET A 345 12.38 -11.77 -14.78
C MET A 345 11.28 -12.64 -14.16
N GLY A 346 10.54 -12.14 -13.17
CA GLY A 346 9.53 -12.89 -12.44
C GLY A 346 10.05 -13.72 -11.25
N PHE A 347 11.34 -13.65 -10.93
CA PHE A 347 11.89 -14.30 -9.74
C PHE A 347 11.39 -13.63 -8.46
N THR A 348 11.17 -14.46 -7.45
CA THR A 348 10.64 -14.10 -6.13
C THR A 348 11.72 -14.25 -5.06
N CYS A 349 11.48 -13.76 -3.85
CA CYS A 349 12.44 -13.97 -2.75
C CYS A 349 12.76 -15.46 -2.49
N LEU A 350 11.85 -16.39 -2.77
CA LEU A 350 12.14 -17.82 -2.62
C LEU A 350 13.12 -18.33 -3.69
N HIS A 351 13.03 -17.83 -4.94
CA HIS A 351 14.04 -18.14 -5.97
C HIS A 351 15.43 -17.70 -5.52
N TYR A 352 15.54 -16.46 -5.05
CA TYR A 352 16.81 -15.92 -4.56
C TYR A 352 17.32 -16.65 -3.30
N ALA A 353 16.44 -17.02 -2.37
CA ALA A 353 16.83 -17.81 -1.20
C ALA A 353 17.38 -19.20 -1.59
N LEU A 354 16.83 -19.82 -2.64
CA LEU A 354 17.37 -21.06 -3.20
C LEU A 354 18.75 -20.83 -3.82
N MET A 355 18.89 -19.81 -4.68
CA MET A 355 20.15 -19.47 -5.37
C MET A 355 21.29 -19.07 -4.43
N LEU A 356 20.99 -18.41 -3.31
CA LEU A 356 21.99 -17.97 -2.32
C LEU A 356 22.56 -19.11 -1.45
N ARG A 357 22.02 -20.34 -1.57
CA ARG A 357 22.52 -21.56 -0.90
C ARG A 357 22.59 -21.48 0.64
N ASN A 358 21.96 -20.50 1.26
CA ASN A 358 21.88 -20.34 2.71
C ASN A 358 20.70 -21.15 3.27
N LYS A 359 21.00 -22.34 3.82
CA LYS A 359 20.00 -23.29 4.36
C LYS A 359 19.13 -22.68 5.45
N GLU A 360 19.71 -21.91 6.37
CA GLU A 360 18.96 -21.32 7.49
C GLU A 360 17.96 -20.26 7.02
N LEU A 361 18.39 -19.41 6.09
CA LEU A 361 17.52 -18.40 5.48
C LEU A 361 16.41 -19.05 4.66
N LEU A 362 16.74 -20.06 3.85
CA LEU A 362 15.78 -20.80 3.03
C LEU A 362 14.63 -21.36 3.87
N VAL A 363 14.93 -21.98 5.02
CA VAL A 363 13.90 -22.50 5.93
C VAL A 363 12.97 -21.38 6.42
N LYS A 364 13.54 -20.23 6.83
CA LYS A 364 12.76 -19.08 7.29
C LYS A 364 11.85 -18.52 6.18
N VAL A 365 12.36 -18.43 4.95
CA VAL A 365 11.60 -17.93 3.79
C VAL A 365 10.49 -18.89 3.38
N LEU A 366 10.75 -20.20 3.34
CA LEU A 366 9.73 -21.23 3.06
C LEU A 366 8.58 -21.19 4.06
N GLN A 367 8.89 -20.96 5.34
CA GLN A 367 7.89 -20.88 6.41
C GLN A 367 7.09 -19.58 6.45
N ALA A 368 7.52 -18.54 5.72
CA ALA A 368 6.95 -17.20 5.85
C ALA A 368 5.57 -17.04 5.20
N LYS A 369 5.29 -17.78 4.11
CA LYS A 369 4.00 -17.78 3.41
C LYS A 369 3.81 -19.07 2.61
N ASP A 370 2.59 -19.28 2.11
CA ASP A 370 2.34 -20.28 1.08
C ASP A 370 2.85 -19.76 -0.28
N TRP A 371 3.76 -20.50 -0.90
CA TRP A 371 4.44 -20.09 -2.13
C TRP A 371 3.79 -20.66 -3.40
N GLY A 372 2.98 -21.72 -3.29
CA GLY A 372 2.56 -22.50 -4.45
C GLY A 372 3.74 -23.11 -5.21
N GLU A 373 3.52 -23.45 -6.49
CA GLU A 373 4.53 -24.18 -7.29
C GLU A 373 5.59 -23.29 -7.94
N GLY A 374 5.33 -21.98 -8.00
CA GLY A 374 6.09 -21.04 -8.81
C GLY A 374 5.47 -20.95 -10.21
N GLU A 375 5.21 -19.72 -10.66
CA GLU A 375 4.65 -19.46 -11.99
C GLU A 375 5.63 -18.57 -12.75
N GLY A 376 5.89 -18.94 -14.02
CA GLY A 376 6.69 -18.12 -14.92
C GLY A 376 5.98 -16.81 -15.27
N PRO A 377 6.74 -15.80 -15.72
CA PRO A 377 6.18 -14.49 -16.06
C PRO A 377 5.40 -14.49 -17.39
N ILE A 378 5.53 -15.53 -18.23
CA ILE A 378 4.90 -15.59 -19.56
C ILE A 378 3.79 -16.65 -19.57
N PRO A 379 2.51 -16.26 -19.58
CA PRO A 379 1.40 -17.21 -19.56
C PRO A 379 1.40 -18.18 -20.76
N GLY A 380 1.18 -19.46 -20.50
CA GLY A 380 0.98 -20.49 -21.54
C GLY A 380 2.26 -21.10 -22.11
N ARG A 381 3.44 -20.73 -21.60
CA ARG A 381 4.75 -21.25 -22.04
C ARG A 381 5.21 -22.39 -21.15
N LYS A 382 4.49 -23.51 -21.18
CA LYS A 382 4.69 -24.68 -20.30
C LYS A 382 6.16 -25.09 -20.11
N LEU A 383 6.96 -25.07 -21.18
CA LEU A 383 8.37 -25.47 -21.13
C LEU A 383 9.23 -24.47 -20.33
N VAL A 384 9.11 -23.17 -20.59
CA VAL A 384 9.86 -22.13 -19.86
C VAL A 384 9.35 -22.00 -18.43
N ASP A 385 8.04 -22.18 -18.22
CA ASP A 385 7.41 -22.14 -16.89
C ASP A 385 8.00 -23.19 -15.93
N CYS A 386 8.42 -24.36 -16.44
CA CYS A 386 9.11 -25.38 -15.64
C CYS A 386 10.40 -24.84 -15.00
N ALA A 387 11.16 -24.00 -15.71
CA ALA A 387 12.40 -23.44 -15.18
C ALA A 387 12.15 -22.58 -13.92
N TYR A 388 11.01 -21.90 -13.85
CA TYR A 388 10.60 -21.06 -12.72
C TYR A 388 9.94 -21.82 -11.56
N GLN A 389 9.73 -23.14 -11.66
CA GLN A 389 9.17 -23.88 -10.54
C GLN A 389 10.18 -23.96 -9.39
N TYR A 390 9.74 -23.68 -8.17
CA TYR A 390 10.64 -23.67 -7.00
C TYR A 390 11.34 -25.00 -6.78
N PHE A 391 10.60 -26.10 -6.96
CA PHE A 391 11.16 -27.43 -6.80
C PHE A 391 12.14 -27.78 -7.92
N PHE A 392 11.87 -27.36 -9.17
CA PHE A 392 12.81 -27.51 -10.28
C PHE A 392 14.13 -26.79 -9.98
N CYS A 393 14.06 -25.51 -9.59
CA CYS A 393 15.20 -24.70 -9.17
C CYS A 393 15.99 -25.38 -8.04
N ALA A 394 15.29 -25.87 -7.01
CA ALA A 394 15.93 -26.58 -5.91
C ALA A 394 16.69 -27.85 -6.36
N VAL A 395 16.15 -28.63 -7.29
CA VAL A 395 16.82 -29.83 -7.82
C VAL A 395 18.06 -29.50 -8.65
N GLN A 396 18.11 -28.34 -9.32
CA GLN A 396 19.31 -27.92 -10.04
C GLN A 396 20.44 -27.46 -9.10
N ILE A 397 20.09 -26.93 -7.92
CA ILE A 397 21.04 -26.33 -6.98
C ILE A 397 21.48 -27.31 -5.89
N TYR A 398 20.56 -28.10 -5.33
CA TYR A 398 20.79 -28.93 -4.16
C TYR A 398 20.77 -30.42 -4.51
N GLN A 399 21.74 -31.14 -3.94
CA GLN A 399 21.77 -32.61 -3.94
C GLN A 399 21.27 -33.22 -2.61
N ASP A 400 21.14 -32.39 -1.58
CA ASP A 400 20.74 -32.79 -0.22
C ASP A 400 19.25 -33.19 -0.19
N PRO A 401 18.92 -34.48 0.04
CA PRO A 401 17.53 -34.95 0.05
C PRO A 401 16.67 -34.28 1.12
N GLN A 402 17.26 -33.85 2.24
CA GLN A 402 16.51 -33.20 3.33
C GLN A 402 16.01 -31.82 2.91
N ILE A 403 16.83 -31.06 2.19
CA ILE A 403 16.44 -29.75 1.64
C ILE A 403 15.39 -29.93 0.56
N LEU A 404 15.57 -30.89 -0.35
CA LEU A 404 14.59 -31.14 -1.41
C LEU A 404 13.25 -31.55 -0.82
N GLN A 405 13.23 -32.44 0.18
CA GLN A 405 12.00 -32.80 0.89
C GLN A 405 11.35 -31.57 1.55
N LEU A 406 12.16 -30.68 2.13
CA LEU A 406 11.67 -29.44 2.74
C LEU A 406 11.12 -28.45 1.69
N VAL A 407 11.74 -28.29 0.52
CA VAL A 407 11.18 -27.42 -0.53
C VAL A 407 9.87 -28.02 -1.05
N LEU A 408 9.87 -29.31 -1.37
CA LEU A 408 8.69 -30.05 -1.85
C LEU A 408 7.49 -29.86 -0.91
N ALA A 409 7.73 -29.96 0.39
CA ALA A 409 6.74 -29.78 1.45
C ALA A 409 5.96 -28.46 1.38
N TYR A 410 6.64 -27.39 1.00
CA TYR A 410 6.11 -26.03 1.04
C TYR A 410 5.70 -25.52 -0.34
N THR A 411 6.08 -26.21 -1.43
CA THR A 411 5.82 -25.74 -2.80
C THR A 411 4.90 -26.66 -3.60
N LYS A 412 4.82 -27.97 -3.29
CA LYS A 412 3.92 -28.90 -3.99
C LYS A 412 2.65 -29.18 -3.20
N ARG A 413 1.51 -29.06 -3.87
CA ARG A 413 0.18 -29.21 -3.25
C ARG A 413 -0.04 -30.63 -2.73
N GLU A 414 0.50 -31.65 -3.38
CA GLU A 414 0.34 -33.06 -2.96
C GLU A 414 1.15 -33.39 -1.70
N ALA A 415 2.26 -32.70 -1.44
CA ALA A 415 3.14 -32.99 -0.30
C ALA A 415 2.58 -32.48 1.04
N LEU A 416 1.83 -31.37 1.01
CA LEU A 416 1.34 -30.70 2.20
C LEU A 416 0.35 -31.56 3.03
N PRO A 417 -0.65 -32.25 2.44
CA PRO A 417 -1.51 -33.18 3.17
C PRO A 417 -0.74 -34.31 3.85
N LEU A 418 0.24 -34.91 3.16
CA LEU A 418 1.05 -36.02 3.67
C LEU A 418 1.85 -35.58 4.91
N LEU A 419 2.45 -34.40 4.88
CA LEU A 419 3.19 -33.86 6.03
C LEU A 419 2.29 -33.48 7.19
N ARG A 420 1.10 -32.93 6.92
CA ARG A 420 0.09 -32.69 7.96
C ARG A 420 -0.35 -34.01 8.61
N ALA A 421 -0.48 -35.07 7.83
CA ALA A 421 -0.82 -36.39 8.33
C ALA A 421 0.30 -36.97 9.21
N ILE A 422 1.57 -36.90 8.78
CA ILE A 422 2.73 -37.31 9.58
C ILE A 422 2.76 -36.58 10.93
N ARG A 423 2.65 -35.24 10.92
CA ARG A 423 2.65 -34.45 12.18
C ARG A 423 1.48 -34.80 13.10
N ARG A 424 0.29 -35.09 12.55
CA ARG A 424 -0.86 -35.53 13.35
C ARG A 424 -0.61 -36.88 13.99
N ILE A 425 -0.05 -37.83 13.23
CA ILE A 425 0.29 -39.16 13.74
C ILE A 425 1.37 -39.07 14.82
N ASP A 426 2.41 -38.26 14.62
CA ASP A 426 3.46 -38.01 15.62
C ASP A 426 2.85 -37.50 16.94
N ASN A 427 1.93 -36.52 16.86
CA ASN A 427 1.22 -36.04 18.04
C ASN A 427 0.37 -37.13 18.72
N PHE A 428 -0.28 -38.00 17.95
CA PHE A 428 -1.05 -39.12 18.52
C PHE A 428 -0.14 -40.15 19.19
N ILE A 429 1.02 -40.46 18.61
CA ILE A 429 2.04 -41.32 19.20
C ILE A 429 2.50 -40.73 20.55
N ASP A 430 2.77 -39.43 20.61
CA ASP A 430 3.17 -38.74 21.85
C ASP A 430 2.08 -38.77 22.92
N ILE A 431 0.81 -38.60 22.54
CA ILE A 431 -0.32 -38.71 23.48
C ILE A 431 -0.41 -40.14 24.02
N SER A 432 -0.31 -41.15 23.17
CA SER A 432 -0.35 -42.55 23.58
C SER A 432 0.84 -42.92 24.47
N ASN A 433 2.05 -42.40 24.18
CA ASN A 433 3.23 -42.55 25.03
C ASN A 433 2.98 -42.02 26.45
N LYS A 434 2.40 -40.83 26.57
CA LYS A 434 2.06 -40.23 27.86
C LYS A 434 1.00 -41.05 28.61
N ARG A 435 0.02 -41.64 27.91
CA ARG A 435 -0.99 -42.52 28.51
C ARG A 435 -0.38 -43.82 29.04
N CYS A 436 0.39 -44.53 28.22
CA CYS A 436 1.13 -45.73 28.64
C CYS A 436 2.01 -45.45 29.87
N TYR A 437 2.74 -44.33 29.86
CA TYR A 437 3.60 -43.95 30.96
C TYR A 437 2.82 -43.77 32.27
N LYS A 438 1.70 -43.04 32.23
CA LYS A 438 0.82 -42.83 33.39
C LYS A 438 0.18 -44.15 33.88
N ALA A 439 -0.27 -45.01 32.98
CA ALA A 439 -0.83 -46.30 33.34
C ALA A 439 0.23 -47.20 34.00
N ARG A 440 1.47 -47.21 33.49
CA ARG A 440 2.62 -47.91 34.10
C ARG A 440 2.97 -47.36 35.48
N GLU A 441 2.95 -46.04 35.68
CA GLU A 441 3.17 -45.44 37.00
C GLU A 441 2.07 -45.82 38.01
N LYS A 442 0.79 -45.72 37.61
CA LYS A 442 -0.33 -46.16 38.44
C LYS A 442 -0.19 -47.64 38.82
N MET A 443 0.15 -48.49 37.85
CA MET A 443 0.33 -49.92 38.08
C MET A 443 1.45 -50.19 39.08
N ARG A 444 2.58 -49.44 39.02
CA ARG A 444 3.66 -49.55 40.01
C ARG A 444 3.21 -49.16 41.41
N PHE A 445 2.46 -48.06 41.54
CA PHE A 445 1.88 -47.64 42.82
C PHE A 445 0.93 -48.70 43.39
N ARG A 446 0.00 -49.21 42.58
CA ARG A 446 -0.93 -50.25 43.00
C ARG A 446 -0.24 -51.57 43.34
N ALA A 447 0.84 -51.92 42.64
CA ALA A 447 1.64 -53.10 42.94
C ALA A 447 2.38 -52.99 44.30
N ALA A 448 2.89 -51.80 44.63
CA ALA A 448 3.48 -51.52 45.93
C ALA A 448 2.40 -51.56 47.04
N GLU A 449 1.26 -50.88 46.84
CA GLU A 449 0.10 -50.89 47.76
C GLU A 449 -0.40 -52.32 48.01
N LYS A 450 -0.49 -53.14 46.96
CA LYS A 450 -0.85 -54.56 47.07
C LYS A 450 0.13 -55.32 47.97
N GLN A 451 1.43 -55.06 47.83
CA GLN A 451 2.44 -55.71 48.64
C GLN A 451 2.31 -55.29 50.10
N ASP A 452 2.08 -54.02 50.40
CA ASP A 452 1.89 -53.52 51.77
C ASP A 452 0.62 -54.09 52.43
N GLU A 453 -0.52 -54.08 51.72
CA GLU A 453 -1.80 -54.63 52.21
C GLU A 453 -1.74 -56.15 52.44
N PHE A 454 -0.93 -56.87 51.65
CA PHE A 454 -0.66 -58.29 51.86
C PHE A 454 0.09 -58.54 53.18
N HIS A 455 1.09 -57.73 53.51
CA HIS A 455 1.81 -57.83 54.79
C HIS A 455 0.93 -57.47 55.99
N GLN A 456 -0.08 -56.60 55.80
CA GLN A 456 -1.06 -56.22 56.83
C GLN A 456 -2.22 -57.22 56.99
N GLY A 457 -2.32 -58.24 56.14
CA GLY A 457 -3.33 -59.30 56.23
C GLY A 457 -4.70 -58.94 55.65
N ASN A 458 -4.82 -57.87 54.86
CA ASN A 458 -6.08 -57.39 54.29
C ASN A 458 -6.41 -58.06 52.95
N ILE A 459 -6.86 -59.32 53.01
CA ILE A 459 -7.06 -60.19 51.82
C ILE A 459 -8.08 -59.59 50.82
N GLN A 460 -9.10 -58.89 51.29
CA GLN A 460 -10.13 -58.32 50.42
C GLN A 460 -9.56 -57.18 49.55
N ARG A 461 -8.78 -56.28 50.13
CA ARG A 461 -8.14 -55.16 49.41
C ARG A 461 -7.10 -55.64 48.40
N VAL A 462 -6.38 -56.71 48.72
CA VAL A 462 -5.42 -57.34 47.79
C VAL A 462 -6.12 -57.84 46.52
N ARG A 463 -7.31 -58.44 46.62
CA ARG A 463 -8.08 -58.90 45.44
C ARG A 463 -8.59 -57.74 44.58
N GLU A 464 -9.01 -56.64 45.20
CA GLU A 464 -9.42 -55.43 44.47
C GLU A 464 -8.24 -54.81 43.72
N LEU A 465 -7.07 -54.71 44.37
CA LEU A 465 -5.85 -54.22 43.73
C LEU A 465 -5.36 -55.14 42.61
N GLU A 466 -5.57 -56.46 42.72
CA GLU A 466 -5.29 -57.41 41.63
C GLU A 466 -6.16 -57.15 40.39
N ALA A 467 -7.44 -56.86 40.59
CA ALA A 467 -8.35 -56.47 39.50
C ALA A 467 -7.94 -55.11 38.90
N GLU A 468 -7.67 -54.09 39.71
CA GLU A 468 -7.20 -52.79 39.23
C GLU A 468 -5.87 -52.89 38.45
N ILE A 469 -4.95 -53.76 38.88
CA ILE A 469 -3.68 -54.03 38.17
C ILE A 469 -3.93 -54.76 36.84
N ALA A 470 -4.91 -55.68 36.79
CA ALA A 470 -5.29 -56.36 35.56
C ALA A 470 -5.88 -55.38 34.53
N ASP A 471 -6.80 -54.51 34.97
CA ASP A 471 -7.39 -53.47 34.11
C ASP A 471 -6.30 -52.50 33.57
N LEU A 472 -5.33 -52.13 34.41
CA LEU A 472 -4.20 -51.30 33.98
C LEU A 472 -3.27 -52.01 33.00
N LYS A 473 -3.10 -53.34 33.11
CA LYS A 473 -2.34 -54.13 32.13
C LYS A 473 -3.04 -54.15 30.78
N ASP A 474 -4.35 -54.33 30.77
CA ASP A 474 -5.16 -54.31 29.55
C ASP A 474 -5.15 -52.91 28.90
N GLU A 475 -5.21 -51.84 29.70
CA GLU A 475 -5.06 -50.46 29.22
C GLU A 475 -3.67 -50.22 28.60
N ILE A 476 -2.60 -50.74 29.22
CA ILE A 476 -1.24 -50.64 28.68
C ILE A 476 -1.12 -51.39 27.36
N ALA A 477 -1.63 -52.63 27.29
CA ALA A 477 -1.62 -53.45 26.08
C ALA A 477 -2.37 -52.77 24.93
N SER A 478 -3.59 -52.30 25.18
CA SER A 478 -4.39 -51.57 24.18
C SER A 478 -3.69 -50.28 23.70
N CYS A 479 -3.01 -49.56 24.59
CA CYS A 479 -2.25 -48.38 24.20
C CYS A 479 -0.98 -48.73 23.39
N GLU A 480 -0.34 -49.87 23.66
CA GLU A 480 0.80 -50.38 22.89
C GLU A 480 0.39 -50.79 21.48
N ASP A 481 -0.70 -51.55 21.34
CA ASP A 481 -1.28 -51.93 20.04
C ASP A 481 -1.60 -50.67 19.21
N ARG A 482 -2.24 -49.68 19.83
CA ARG A 482 -2.58 -48.42 19.15
C ARG A 482 -1.34 -47.65 18.71
N LYS A 483 -0.25 -47.71 19.47
CA LYS A 483 1.03 -47.08 19.07
C LYS A 483 1.65 -47.79 17.88
N GLU A 484 1.58 -49.11 17.83
CA GLU A 484 2.09 -49.90 16.72
C GLU A 484 1.32 -49.59 15.42
N GLU A 485 -0.02 -49.52 15.49
CA GLU A 485 -0.86 -49.08 14.36
C GLU A 485 -0.49 -47.68 13.86
N LEU A 486 -0.30 -46.72 14.78
CA LEU A 486 0.11 -45.36 14.45
C LEU A 486 1.52 -45.32 13.84
N ALA A 487 2.45 -46.13 14.33
CA ALA A 487 3.79 -46.24 13.77
C ALA A 487 3.77 -46.83 12.35
N GLN A 488 2.91 -47.81 12.09
CA GLN A 488 2.72 -48.39 10.77
C GLN A 488 2.13 -47.36 9.79
N MET A 489 1.04 -46.69 10.16
CA MET A 489 0.46 -45.60 9.34
C MET A 489 1.48 -44.49 9.05
N ARG A 490 2.31 -44.11 10.04
CA ARG A 490 3.39 -43.14 9.85
C ARG A 490 4.41 -43.62 8.82
N SER A 491 4.77 -44.90 8.87
CA SER A 491 5.71 -45.51 7.92
C SER A 491 5.16 -45.49 6.50
N GLU A 492 3.90 -45.87 6.31
CA GLU A 492 3.23 -45.90 5.01
C GLU A 492 3.19 -44.52 4.35
N ILE A 493 2.75 -43.49 5.08
CA ILE A 493 2.75 -42.11 4.59
C ILE A 493 4.19 -41.61 4.33
N GLY A 494 5.14 -42.06 5.14
CA GLY A 494 6.57 -41.78 4.94
C GLY A 494 7.12 -42.37 3.63
N VAL A 495 6.68 -43.58 3.25
CA VAL A 495 7.01 -44.21 1.96
C VAL A 495 6.36 -43.44 0.81
N GLU A 496 5.08 -43.06 0.94
CA GLU A 496 4.37 -42.27 -0.06
C GLU A 496 5.08 -40.94 -0.34
N LEU A 497 5.50 -40.23 0.72
CA LEU A 497 6.24 -38.98 0.59
C LEU A 497 7.61 -39.17 -0.07
N LYS A 498 8.32 -40.27 0.23
CA LYS A 498 9.59 -40.60 -0.43
C LYS A 498 9.39 -40.92 -1.91
N ASN A 499 8.32 -41.63 -2.27
CA ASN A 499 7.98 -41.92 -3.65
C ASN A 499 7.64 -40.62 -4.40
N LEU A 500 6.84 -39.75 -3.80
CA LEU A 500 6.53 -38.42 -4.35
C LEU A 500 7.81 -37.62 -4.62
N LEU A 501 8.72 -37.58 -3.65
CA LEU A 501 10.02 -36.91 -3.78
C LEU A 501 10.86 -37.51 -4.92
N SER A 502 10.96 -38.83 -4.99
CA SER A 502 11.71 -39.52 -6.05
C SER A 502 11.15 -39.21 -7.44
N CYS A 503 9.83 -39.30 -7.61
CA CYS A 503 9.15 -38.98 -8.86
C CYS A 503 9.37 -37.51 -9.25
N ALA A 504 9.23 -36.58 -8.31
CA ALA A 504 9.43 -35.16 -8.57
C ALA A 504 10.89 -34.85 -8.96
N ILE A 505 11.88 -35.49 -8.33
CA ILE A 505 13.30 -35.34 -8.70
C ILE A 505 13.55 -35.88 -10.11
N GLN A 506 13.00 -37.05 -10.44
CA GLN A 506 13.15 -37.64 -11.77
C GLN A 506 12.51 -36.76 -12.85
N GLN A 507 11.32 -36.22 -12.58
CA GLN A 507 10.64 -35.29 -13.47
C GLN A 507 11.46 -34.02 -13.69
N ALA A 508 11.93 -33.36 -12.62
CA ALA A 508 12.74 -32.14 -12.74
C ALA A 508 14.06 -32.39 -13.51
N LYS A 509 14.69 -33.56 -13.32
CA LYS A 509 15.89 -33.95 -14.09
C LYS A 509 15.59 -34.21 -15.56
N MET A 510 14.44 -34.80 -15.87
CA MET A 510 13.99 -35.01 -17.25
C MET A 510 13.70 -33.67 -17.93
N GLU A 511 12.94 -32.79 -17.27
CA GLU A 511 12.64 -31.44 -17.75
C GLU A 511 13.93 -30.64 -18.00
N ALA A 512 14.92 -30.73 -17.11
CA ALA A 512 16.20 -30.04 -17.30
C ALA A 512 16.98 -30.53 -18.53
N ARG A 513 16.83 -31.80 -18.93
CA ARG A 513 17.43 -32.32 -20.17
C ARG A 513 16.72 -31.74 -21.39
N ILE A 514 15.38 -31.78 -21.39
CA ILE A 514 14.55 -31.21 -22.46
C ILE A 514 14.88 -29.73 -22.65
N LEU A 515 15.02 -28.98 -21.55
CA LEU A 515 15.35 -27.55 -21.59
C LEU A 515 16.72 -27.27 -22.20
N LYS A 516 17.73 -28.09 -21.88
CA LYS A 516 19.08 -27.98 -22.47
C LYS A 516 19.10 -28.35 -23.95
N GLU A 517 18.26 -29.30 -24.37
CA GLU A 517 18.14 -29.72 -25.77
C GLU A 517 17.35 -28.72 -26.63
N ALA A 518 16.41 -27.97 -26.03
CA ALA A 518 15.56 -27.01 -26.73
C ALA A 518 16.30 -25.74 -27.21
N ASP A 519 17.53 -25.51 -26.73
CA ASP A 519 18.39 -24.36 -27.04
C ASP A 519 17.68 -22.99 -26.94
N ASP A 520 16.80 -22.85 -25.94
CA ASP A 520 16.07 -21.62 -25.70
C ASP A 520 16.96 -20.59 -24.95
N PRO A 521 17.19 -19.38 -25.50
CA PRO A 521 18.12 -18.41 -24.92
C PRO A 521 17.79 -17.98 -23.48
N LEU A 522 16.50 -17.78 -23.17
CA LEU A 522 16.06 -17.38 -21.83
C LEU A 522 16.28 -18.51 -20.84
N THR A 523 15.87 -19.73 -21.21
CA THR A 523 16.03 -20.93 -20.39
C THR A 523 17.51 -21.20 -20.09
N ASN A 524 18.38 -21.12 -21.11
CA ASN A 524 19.81 -21.29 -20.95
C ASN A 524 20.40 -20.28 -19.95
N TYR A 525 19.98 -19.01 -20.04
CA TYR A 525 20.39 -17.98 -19.10
C TYR A 525 19.91 -18.25 -17.66
N ILE A 526 18.66 -18.69 -17.48
CA ILE A 526 18.13 -19.07 -16.16
C ILE A 526 18.92 -20.24 -15.55
N LEU A 527 19.24 -21.27 -16.36
CA LEU A 527 20.03 -22.40 -15.90
C LEU A 527 21.47 -22.01 -15.54
N GLN A 528 22.06 -21.05 -16.27
CA GLN A 528 23.37 -20.47 -15.91
C GLN A 528 23.30 -19.74 -14.56
N LEU A 529 22.26 -18.93 -14.33
CA LEU A 529 22.05 -18.23 -13.05
C LEU A 529 21.95 -19.18 -11.85
N TYR A 530 21.41 -20.38 -12.03
CA TYR A 530 21.34 -21.38 -10.94
C TYR A 530 22.72 -21.97 -10.60
N GLY A 531 23.61 -22.05 -11.60
CA GLY A 531 24.94 -22.61 -11.48
C GLY A 531 25.99 -21.61 -10.98
N ASP A 532 25.84 -20.33 -11.30
CA ASP A 532 26.87 -19.30 -11.14
C ASP A 532 26.45 -18.19 -10.17
N GLU A 533 27.02 -18.21 -8.96
CA GLU A 533 26.80 -17.19 -7.93
C GLU A 533 27.38 -15.82 -8.35
N GLU A 534 28.51 -15.78 -9.06
CA GLU A 534 29.11 -14.52 -9.50
C GLU A 534 28.23 -13.83 -10.54
N LEU A 535 27.64 -14.60 -11.46
CA LEU A 535 26.67 -14.08 -12.43
C LEU A 535 25.47 -13.45 -11.73
N LEU A 536 24.92 -14.12 -10.71
CA LEU A 536 23.83 -13.60 -9.88
C LEU A 536 24.20 -12.26 -9.23
N PHE A 537 25.35 -12.17 -8.56
CA PHE A 537 25.82 -10.92 -7.94
C PHE A 537 26.09 -9.82 -8.96
N SER A 538 26.70 -10.17 -10.10
CA SER A 538 27.00 -9.22 -11.16
C SER A 538 25.73 -8.63 -11.78
N SER A 539 24.64 -9.41 -11.83
CA SER A 539 23.36 -8.98 -12.39
C SER A 539 22.74 -7.79 -11.63
N PHE A 540 22.99 -7.68 -10.32
CA PHE A 540 22.54 -6.55 -9.49
C PHE A 540 23.57 -5.42 -9.43
N THR A 541 24.85 -5.74 -9.30
CA THR A 541 25.90 -4.74 -9.06
C THR A 541 26.34 -4.00 -10.31
N LYS A 542 26.37 -4.66 -11.47
CA LYS A 542 26.85 -4.09 -12.75
C LYS A 542 25.76 -3.45 -13.60
N THR A 543 24.57 -3.20 -13.06
CA THR A 543 23.43 -2.64 -13.79
C THR A 543 23.02 -1.25 -13.28
N ALA A 544 23.86 -0.60 -12.48
CA ALA A 544 23.54 0.69 -11.86
C ALA A 544 23.60 1.87 -12.85
N ILE A 545 24.66 1.94 -13.67
CA ILE A 545 24.94 3.10 -14.55
C ILE A 545 24.64 2.75 -16.00
N SER A 546 25.20 1.64 -16.47
CA SER A 546 25.00 1.07 -17.79
C SER A 546 24.37 -0.31 -17.69
N TRP A 547 23.46 -0.62 -18.60
CA TRP A 547 22.73 -1.87 -18.61
C TRP A 547 22.06 -2.11 -19.95
N ARG A 548 21.66 -3.35 -20.20
CA ARG A 548 21.01 -3.77 -21.45
C ARG A 548 19.58 -4.20 -21.16
N LEU A 549 18.61 -3.64 -21.87
CA LEU A 549 17.24 -4.14 -21.86
C LEU A 549 17.08 -5.20 -22.93
N VAL A 550 16.62 -6.38 -22.55
CA VAL A 550 16.37 -7.49 -23.47
C VAL A 550 14.87 -7.71 -23.59
N ASN A 551 14.36 -7.97 -24.80
CA ASN A 551 12.98 -8.35 -25.04
C ASN A 551 12.88 -9.80 -25.54
N TYR A 552 12.44 -10.71 -24.65
CA TYR A 552 12.10 -12.07 -25.01
C TYR A 552 10.57 -12.23 -25.04
N LYS A 553 9.97 -12.14 -26.24
CA LYS A 553 8.53 -12.46 -26.46
C LYS A 553 7.61 -11.73 -25.47
N ASP A 554 7.73 -10.41 -25.40
CA ASP A 554 7.03 -9.50 -24.48
C ASP A 554 7.49 -9.54 -23.01
N LEU A 555 8.50 -10.35 -22.65
CA LEU A 555 9.20 -10.26 -21.38
C LEU A 555 10.43 -9.33 -21.50
N TYR A 556 10.40 -8.22 -20.78
CA TYR A 556 11.48 -7.24 -20.74
C TYR A 556 12.28 -7.36 -19.44
N PHE A 557 13.59 -7.59 -19.55
CA PHE A 557 14.46 -7.75 -18.39
C PHE A 557 15.87 -7.19 -18.63
N VAL A 558 16.53 -6.83 -17.54
CA VAL A 558 17.79 -6.10 -17.50
C VAL A 558 18.97 -7.05 -17.34
N LEU A 559 19.95 -6.94 -18.22
CA LEU A 559 21.23 -7.64 -18.14
C LEU A 559 22.40 -6.66 -17.93
N PRO A 560 23.52 -7.12 -17.35
CA PRO A 560 24.77 -6.36 -17.33
C PRO A 560 25.23 -5.98 -18.74
N GLU A 561 25.88 -4.82 -18.84
CA GLU A 561 26.55 -4.40 -20.08
C GLU A 561 27.60 -5.45 -20.50
N GLY A 562 27.65 -5.78 -21.80
CA GLY A 562 28.57 -6.77 -22.35
C GLY A 562 28.12 -8.23 -22.28
N PHE A 563 26.96 -8.54 -21.68
CA PHE A 563 26.41 -9.89 -21.74
C PHE A 563 25.99 -10.23 -23.19
N GLN A 564 26.60 -11.29 -23.76
CA GLN A 564 26.31 -11.73 -25.12
C GLN A 564 24.96 -12.46 -25.16
N THR A 565 24.03 -11.95 -25.95
CA THR A 565 22.71 -12.55 -26.15
C THR A 565 22.31 -12.44 -27.62
N SER A 566 21.63 -13.47 -28.13
CA SER A 566 20.99 -13.48 -29.44
C SER A 566 19.59 -12.85 -29.42
N ILE A 567 19.09 -12.45 -28.25
CA ILE A 567 17.77 -11.86 -28.07
C ILE A 567 17.83 -10.35 -28.42
N PRO A 568 16.78 -9.79 -29.07
CA PRO A 568 16.69 -8.35 -29.33
C PRO A 568 16.87 -7.51 -28.06
N HIS A 569 17.70 -6.48 -28.14
CA HIS A 569 18.06 -5.66 -26.99
C HIS A 569 18.37 -4.21 -27.37
N VAL A 570 18.30 -3.34 -26.36
CA VAL A 570 18.70 -1.92 -26.42
C VAL A 570 19.61 -1.64 -25.23
N ASP A 571 20.71 -0.93 -25.48
CA ASP A 571 21.66 -0.52 -24.43
C ASP A 571 21.23 0.81 -23.82
N TYR A 572 21.44 0.92 -22.50
CA TYR A 572 21.12 2.10 -21.70
C TYR A 572 22.38 2.59 -20.98
N GLU A 573 22.59 3.90 -21.01
CA GLU A 573 23.63 4.60 -20.26
C GLU A 573 23.00 5.79 -19.53
N ASN A 574 23.21 5.90 -18.21
CA ASN A 574 22.62 6.96 -17.39
C ASN A 574 21.10 7.11 -17.56
N GLN A 575 20.38 5.98 -17.68
CA GLN A 575 18.93 5.90 -17.92
C GLN A 575 18.46 6.39 -19.30
N GLN A 576 19.38 6.64 -20.24
CA GLN A 576 19.08 7.02 -21.61
C GLN A 576 19.42 5.87 -22.57
N MET A 577 18.60 5.67 -23.60
CA MET A 577 18.85 4.65 -24.62
C MET A 577 19.97 5.09 -25.55
N VAL A 578 20.87 4.17 -25.86
CA VAL A 578 22.00 4.38 -26.77
C VAL A 578 21.65 3.81 -28.14
N GLY A 579 21.88 4.57 -29.22
CA GLY A 579 21.74 4.10 -30.60
C GLY A 579 20.30 4.03 -31.13
N MET A 580 19.30 4.55 -30.40
CA MET A 580 17.97 4.83 -30.93
C MET A 580 17.81 6.35 -31.14
N ASP A 581 18.04 6.79 -32.37
CA ASP A 581 17.85 8.19 -32.76
C ASP A 581 16.36 8.57 -32.75
N ASP A 582 16.06 9.83 -32.44
CA ASP A 582 14.70 10.42 -32.48
C ASP A 582 14.10 10.54 -33.90
N ALA A 583 14.88 10.21 -34.93
CA ALA A 583 14.76 10.86 -36.23
C ALA A 583 13.75 10.24 -37.23
N GLU A 584 13.09 9.11 -36.95
CA GLU A 584 12.23 8.46 -37.96
C GLU A 584 10.79 8.11 -37.53
N ASP A 585 10.41 8.27 -36.25
CA ASP A 585 9.06 7.87 -35.75
C ASP A 585 8.24 9.03 -35.13
N GLU A 586 8.70 10.28 -35.18
CA GLU A 586 7.89 11.46 -34.75
C GLU A 586 6.88 11.93 -35.83
N GLU A 587 6.79 11.24 -36.98
CA GLU A 587 5.78 11.54 -38.01
C GLU A 587 4.39 10.99 -37.61
N GLU A 588 3.50 11.92 -37.25
CA GLU A 588 2.03 11.81 -37.30
C GLU A 588 1.39 10.54 -36.67
N ILE A 589 1.62 10.28 -35.38
CA ILE A 589 0.65 9.46 -34.64
C ILE A 589 -0.61 10.32 -34.46
N VAL A 590 -1.68 9.97 -35.18
CA VAL A 590 -2.96 10.67 -35.15
C VAL A 590 -3.53 10.64 -33.72
N TRP A 591 -3.40 11.77 -33.02
CA TRP A 591 -3.70 11.99 -31.59
C TRP A 591 -5.20 11.94 -31.22
N THR A 592 -6.06 11.30 -32.00
CA THR A 592 -7.52 11.34 -31.82
C THR A 592 -8.10 10.09 -31.16
N GLU A 593 -7.33 9.00 -31.05
CA GLU A 593 -7.81 7.77 -30.43
C GLU A 593 -7.99 7.90 -28.91
N ARG A 594 -9.13 7.40 -28.42
CA ARG A 594 -9.49 7.37 -27.00
C ARG A 594 -9.47 5.92 -26.52
N PHE A 595 -8.74 5.69 -25.43
CA PHE A 595 -8.58 4.36 -24.84
C PHE A 595 -9.53 4.19 -23.67
N ILE A 596 -10.26 3.07 -23.65
CA ILE A 596 -11.15 2.73 -22.54
C ILE A 596 -10.29 2.31 -21.35
N ASN A 597 -10.50 2.95 -20.20
CA ASN A 597 -9.89 2.56 -18.95
C ASN A 597 -10.41 1.17 -18.50
N PRO A 598 -9.57 0.11 -18.45
CA PRO A 598 -10.01 -1.24 -18.13
C PRO A 598 -10.68 -1.35 -16.76
N ARG A 599 -10.21 -0.59 -15.77
CA ARG A 599 -10.73 -0.64 -14.41
C ARG A 599 -12.12 -0.02 -14.31
N GLU A 600 -12.33 1.07 -15.02
CA GLU A 600 -13.63 1.73 -15.07
C GLU A 600 -14.65 0.92 -15.87
N ALA A 601 -14.21 0.32 -16.98
CA ALA A 601 -15.02 -0.62 -17.74
C ALA A 601 -15.47 -1.82 -16.89
N GLU A 602 -14.54 -2.42 -16.13
CA GLU A 602 -14.86 -3.53 -15.23
C GLU A 602 -15.84 -3.10 -14.13
N ARG A 603 -15.68 -1.89 -13.57
CA ARG A 603 -16.59 -1.33 -12.57
C ARG A 603 -18.02 -1.21 -13.12
N ILE A 604 -18.16 -0.64 -14.32
CA ILE A 604 -19.45 -0.49 -15.01
C ILE A 604 -20.08 -1.86 -15.30
N GLU A 605 -19.28 -2.83 -15.75
CA GLU A 605 -19.78 -4.19 -16.02
C GLU A 605 -20.28 -4.87 -14.74
N ARG A 606 -19.53 -4.76 -13.63
CA ARG A 606 -19.94 -5.27 -12.31
C ARG A 606 -21.23 -4.60 -11.83
N GLU A 607 -21.37 -3.28 -12.00
CA GLU A 607 -22.62 -2.57 -11.68
C GLU A 607 -23.79 -3.02 -12.55
N ARG A 608 -23.56 -3.25 -13.84
CA ARG A 608 -24.57 -3.77 -14.76
C ARG A 608 -25.04 -5.16 -14.35
N LYS A 609 -24.11 -6.06 -14.01
CA LYS A 609 -24.43 -7.40 -13.48
C LYS A 609 -25.23 -7.31 -12.19
N ARG A 610 -24.83 -6.43 -11.25
CA ARG A 610 -25.59 -6.21 -10.01
C ARG A 610 -27.01 -5.71 -10.27
N ARG A 611 -27.19 -4.74 -11.17
CA ARG A 611 -28.53 -4.24 -11.56
C ARG A 611 -29.38 -5.33 -12.20
N GLN A 612 -28.79 -6.16 -13.07
CA GLN A 612 -29.48 -7.29 -13.68
C GLN A 612 -29.90 -8.34 -12.64
N GLU A 613 -29.04 -8.65 -11.67
CA GLU A 613 -29.36 -9.55 -10.56
C GLU A 613 -30.47 -8.99 -9.66
N GLU A 614 -30.43 -7.69 -9.34
CA GLU A 614 -31.48 -7.01 -8.57
C GLU A 614 -32.82 -7.00 -9.32
N GLU A 615 -32.81 -6.73 -10.62
CA GLU A 615 -34.00 -6.77 -11.46
C GLU A 615 -34.56 -8.20 -11.59
N ALA A 616 -33.70 -9.21 -11.74
CA ALA A 616 -34.09 -10.62 -11.74
C ALA A 616 -34.72 -11.04 -10.41
N LYS A 617 -34.14 -10.62 -9.27
CA LYS A 617 -34.72 -10.85 -7.94
C LYS A 617 -36.08 -10.17 -7.78
N ARG A 618 -36.24 -8.94 -8.30
CA ARG A 618 -37.53 -8.24 -8.29
C ARG A 618 -38.58 -8.97 -9.12
N LYS A 619 -38.26 -9.36 -10.36
CA LYS A 619 -39.15 -10.14 -11.24
C LYS A 619 -39.54 -11.47 -10.61
N ALA A 620 -38.58 -12.20 -10.02
CA ALA A 620 -38.85 -13.46 -9.33
C ALA A 620 -39.78 -13.27 -8.11
N ASN A 621 -39.61 -12.18 -7.36
CA ASN A 621 -40.48 -11.86 -6.21
C ASN A 621 -41.89 -11.44 -6.66
N GLU A 622 -42.01 -10.66 -7.74
CA GLU A 622 -43.30 -10.31 -8.35
C GLU A 622 -44.03 -11.55 -8.89
N GLU A 623 -43.30 -12.45 -9.56
CA GLU A 623 -43.85 -13.72 -10.03
C GLU A 623 -44.29 -14.62 -8.88
N ARG A 624 -43.51 -14.67 -7.79
CA ARG A 624 -43.89 -15.38 -6.57
C ARG A 624 -45.16 -14.81 -5.95
N LYS A 625 -45.26 -13.48 -5.80
CA LYS A 625 -46.48 -12.81 -5.31
C LYS A 625 -47.69 -13.07 -6.21
N ARG A 626 -47.48 -13.09 -7.53
CA ARG A 626 -48.53 -13.41 -8.50
C ARG A 626 -48.99 -14.87 -8.38
N LYS A 627 -48.07 -15.82 -8.21
CA LYS A 627 -48.39 -17.24 -7.95
C LYS A 627 -49.11 -17.41 -6.60
N GLU A 628 -48.68 -16.71 -5.55
CA GLU A 628 -49.36 -16.70 -4.25
C GLU A 628 -50.78 -16.12 -4.38
N GLN A 629 -50.99 -15.03 -5.13
CA GLN A 629 -52.32 -14.48 -5.40
C GLN A 629 -53.19 -15.41 -6.25
N GLN A 630 -52.63 -16.09 -7.26
CA GLN A 630 -53.35 -17.07 -8.07
C GLN A 630 -53.74 -18.29 -7.24
N ALA A 631 -52.86 -18.79 -6.38
CA ALA A 631 -53.16 -19.86 -5.43
C ALA A 631 -54.26 -19.43 -4.44
N TYR A 632 -54.25 -18.17 -3.99
CA TYR A 632 -55.29 -17.63 -3.12
C TYR A 632 -56.65 -17.52 -3.82
N ARG A 633 -56.67 -17.16 -5.11
CA ARG A 633 -57.90 -17.14 -5.92
C ARG A 633 -58.43 -18.55 -6.21
N ALA A 634 -57.55 -19.49 -6.56
CA ALA A 634 -57.92 -20.90 -6.77
C ALA A 634 -58.48 -21.53 -5.48
N ALA A 635 -57.86 -21.27 -4.33
CA ALA A 635 -58.36 -21.70 -3.02
C ALA A 635 -59.66 -20.98 -2.59
N GLY A 636 -59.95 -19.81 -3.17
CA GLY A 636 -61.21 -19.09 -2.99
C GLY A 636 -62.34 -19.64 -3.85
N GLU A 637 -62.03 -20.14 -5.06
CA GLU A 637 -63.00 -20.74 -5.99
C GLU A 637 -63.38 -22.18 -5.58
N GLU A 638 -62.46 -22.97 -5.00
CA GLU A 638 -62.79 -24.29 -4.42
C GLU A 638 -63.73 -24.21 -3.20
N MET A 639 -63.78 -23.07 -2.48
CA MET A 639 -64.71 -22.88 -1.35
C MET A 639 -66.16 -22.58 -1.78
N HIS A 640 -66.41 -22.26 -3.05
CA HIS A 640 -67.76 -21.86 -3.50
C HIS A 640 -68.64 -23.02 -4.00
N HIS A 641 -68.11 -24.24 -4.03
CA HIS A 641 -68.81 -25.45 -4.45
C HIS A 641 -68.79 -26.56 -3.38
N GLU A 642 -69.30 -26.29 -2.18
CA GLU A 642 -70.00 -27.29 -1.34
C GLU A 642 -70.61 -26.62 -0.09
N LYS A 643 -71.83 -26.10 -0.24
CA LYS A 643 -72.65 -25.65 0.90
C LYS A 643 -73.00 -26.86 1.77
N LYS A 644 -72.54 -26.85 3.03
CA LYS A 644 -73.39 -27.01 4.24
C LYS A 644 -72.69 -26.94 5.60
N SER A 645 -71.36 -26.79 5.70
CA SER A 645 -70.67 -26.77 7.00
C SER A 645 -69.34 -26.01 6.93
N TRP A 646 -69.05 -25.15 7.93
CA TRP A 646 -67.77 -24.43 8.03
C TRP A 646 -66.61 -25.29 8.52
N PHE A 647 -66.91 -26.43 9.15
CA PHE A 647 -65.93 -27.32 9.78
C PHE A 647 -65.92 -28.69 9.09
N SER A 648 -64.73 -29.32 9.03
CA SER A 648 -64.59 -30.64 8.43
C SER A 648 -65.33 -31.72 9.24
N ALA A 649 -65.63 -32.87 8.62
CA ALA A 649 -66.22 -34.00 9.33
C ALA A 649 -65.32 -34.53 10.47
N ALA A 650 -64.00 -34.31 10.39
CA ALA A 650 -63.04 -34.65 11.44
C ALA A 650 -63.14 -33.69 12.64
N ALA A 651 -63.33 -32.39 12.40
CA ALA A 651 -63.54 -31.40 13.45
C ALA A 651 -64.84 -31.62 14.25
N LYS A 652 -65.81 -32.35 13.70
CA LYS A 652 -67.04 -32.74 14.42
C LYS A 652 -66.84 -33.89 15.42
N LYS A 653 -65.68 -34.55 15.41
CA LYS A 653 -65.37 -35.72 16.24
C LYS A 653 -64.16 -35.51 17.14
N ASP A 654 -63.26 -34.57 16.81
CA ASP A 654 -62.03 -34.29 17.55
C ASP A 654 -61.90 -32.78 17.88
N PHE A 655 -61.81 -32.50 19.19
CA PHE A 655 -61.73 -31.15 19.74
C PHE A 655 -60.42 -30.42 19.35
N SER A 656 -59.31 -31.15 19.22
CA SER A 656 -58.02 -30.59 18.82
C SER A 656 -58.08 -30.07 17.39
N VAL A 657 -58.73 -30.83 16.50
CA VAL A 657 -58.94 -30.47 15.10
C VAL A 657 -59.93 -29.31 14.99
N LEU A 658 -61.03 -29.32 15.75
CA LEU A 658 -61.99 -28.21 15.81
C LEU A 658 -61.34 -26.89 16.25
N LYS A 659 -60.50 -26.93 17.29
CA LYS A 659 -59.80 -25.74 17.81
C LYS A 659 -58.80 -25.18 16.79
N LYS A 660 -58.15 -26.05 16.02
CA LYS A 660 -57.20 -25.67 14.98
C LYS A 660 -57.91 -25.04 13.78
N GLU A 661 -58.97 -25.67 13.27
CA GLU A 661 -59.78 -25.15 12.15
C GLU A 661 -60.45 -23.82 12.52
N TYR A 662 -61.02 -23.71 13.73
CA TYR A 662 -61.62 -22.47 14.21
C TYR A 662 -60.63 -21.31 14.26
N ARG A 663 -59.40 -21.52 14.73
CA ARG A 663 -58.38 -20.46 14.76
C ARG A 663 -58.01 -19.96 13.36
N ILE A 664 -58.01 -20.85 12.36
CA ILE A 664 -57.73 -20.50 10.97
C ILE A 664 -58.89 -19.67 10.40
N LEU A 665 -60.13 -20.09 10.66
CA LEU A 665 -61.34 -19.39 10.21
C LEU A 665 -61.48 -18.01 10.87
N VAL A 666 -61.26 -17.89 12.18
CA VAL A 666 -61.29 -16.60 12.89
C VAL A 666 -60.23 -15.66 12.33
N LYS A 667 -59.00 -16.12 12.08
CA LYS A 667 -57.96 -15.26 11.46
C LYS A 667 -58.34 -14.77 10.06
N LYS A 668 -59.10 -15.55 9.29
CA LYS A 668 -59.49 -15.23 7.91
C LYS A 668 -60.71 -14.31 7.83
N TYR A 669 -61.64 -14.42 8.78
CA TYR A 669 -62.93 -13.72 8.76
C TYR A 669 -63.14 -12.76 9.94
N HIS A 670 -62.09 -12.42 10.69
CA HIS A 670 -62.18 -11.40 11.75
C HIS A 670 -62.48 -10.02 11.13
N PRO A 671 -63.40 -9.22 11.70
CA PRO A 671 -63.75 -7.91 11.17
C PRO A 671 -62.52 -6.99 10.97
N ASP A 672 -61.56 -7.07 11.89
CA ASP A 672 -60.32 -6.28 11.84
C ASP A 672 -59.36 -6.65 10.69
N ALA A 673 -59.50 -7.83 10.08
CA ALA A 673 -58.61 -8.29 9.01
C ALA A 673 -59.12 -7.93 7.60
N THR A 674 -60.42 -7.69 7.43
CA THR A 674 -61.07 -7.53 6.11
C THR A 674 -61.87 -6.23 5.96
N GLY A 675 -62.20 -5.52 7.04
CA GLY A 675 -62.78 -4.16 7.00
C GLY A 675 -64.21 -4.04 6.46
N ASP A 676 -64.89 -5.15 6.18
CA ASP A 676 -66.21 -5.18 5.52
C ASP A 676 -67.29 -5.78 6.43
N GLY A 677 -68.45 -5.12 6.53
CA GLY A 677 -69.52 -5.44 7.51
C GLY A 677 -70.20 -6.80 7.30
N THR A 678 -70.03 -7.40 6.12
CA THR A 678 -70.49 -8.75 5.76
C THR A 678 -69.72 -9.86 6.49
N THR A 679 -68.47 -9.61 6.89
CA THR A 679 -67.61 -10.62 7.56
C THR A 679 -68.00 -10.87 9.01
N ALA A 680 -68.62 -9.90 9.69
CA ALA A 680 -69.16 -10.08 11.04
C ALA A 680 -70.30 -11.12 11.09
N ILE A 681 -71.18 -11.13 10.08
CA ILE A 681 -72.29 -12.09 9.97
C ILE A 681 -71.76 -13.51 9.72
N LEU A 682 -70.72 -13.64 8.89
CA LEU A 682 -70.07 -14.93 8.61
C LEU A 682 -69.33 -15.49 9.83
N LEU A 683 -68.63 -14.63 10.58
CA LEU A 683 -67.96 -15.03 11.82
C LEU A 683 -68.98 -15.50 12.87
N GLN A 684 -70.14 -14.85 12.94
CA GLN A 684 -71.22 -15.27 13.83
C GLN A 684 -71.75 -16.67 13.46
N GLN A 685 -71.93 -16.98 12.17
CA GLN A 685 -72.31 -18.33 11.71
C GLN A 685 -71.25 -19.39 12.06
N ILE A 686 -69.96 -19.06 11.93
CA ILE A 686 -68.85 -19.96 12.31
C ILE A 686 -68.82 -20.22 13.81
N MET A 687 -69.09 -19.18 14.63
CA MET A 687 -69.16 -19.29 16.09
C MET A 687 -70.36 -20.14 16.53
N GLU A 688 -71.53 -19.95 15.91
CA GLU A 688 -72.74 -20.74 16.18
C GLU A 688 -72.58 -22.22 15.78
N GLU A 689 -71.97 -22.50 14.63
CA GLU A 689 -71.74 -23.89 14.21
C GLU A 689 -70.72 -24.58 15.13
N ARG A 690 -69.66 -23.88 15.57
CA ARG A 690 -68.73 -24.40 16.58
C ARG A 690 -69.42 -24.70 17.90
N ALA A 691 -70.31 -23.83 18.36
CA ALA A 691 -71.08 -24.04 19.58
C ALA A 691 -71.95 -25.31 19.46
N ARG A 692 -72.65 -25.49 18.33
CA ARG A 692 -73.43 -26.72 18.07
C ARG A 692 -72.58 -27.98 18.02
N ILE A 693 -71.36 -27.91 17.49
CA ILE A 693 -70.44 -29.05 17.47
C ILE A 693 -69.99 -29.40 18.89
N LEU A 694 -69.66 -28.40 19.71
CA LEU A 694 -69.26 -28.61 21.10
C LEU A 694 -70.38 -29.13 22.00
N GLU A 695 -71.64 -28.83 21.69
CA GLU A 695 -72.80 -29.40 22.40
C GLU A 695 -73.08 -30.86 22.03
N ASN A 696 -72.65 -31.31 20.85
CA ASN A 696 -72.87 -32.68 20.35
C ASN A 696 -71.63 -33.59 20.47
N MET A 697 -70.51 -33.07 20.99
CA MET A 697 -69.29 -33.80 21.32
C MET A 697 -69.24 -34.10 22.82
#